data_AF-A0ABD3VW91-F1
#
_entry.id   AF-A0ABD3VW91-F1
#
_cell.length_a   1.000
_cell.length_b   1.000
_cell.length_c   1.000
_cell.angle_alpha   90.00
_cell.angle_beta   90.00
_cell.angle_gamma   90.00
#
_symmetry.space_group_name_H-M   'P 1'
#
loop_
_entity.id
_entity.type
_entity.pdbx_description
1 polymer ?
#
loop_
_entity_poly.entity_id
_entity_poly.type
_entity_poly.pdbx_seq_one_letter_code
_entity_poly.pdbx_strand_id
1 'polypeptide(L)'
;VKFGDDVAYVVTKEVSFDGVDASLDILQVNPAGELELHKKMIKATRPRVTQTTEPEPVYEEEIVPEVSTPLVGGGVESDESVKVQEELIVPEVFNPLEVNEETEGGKNLKKRSSEAAIKSKKKGHFKMPISIKTSSSEVTVLVYYIRRDKEVVAASLKIPVEGCFKNKVKMEFVSAKVRPGEATAFKLHASPNSLCSVGMVDKSVSLLGGQHQLTPKDVLDKVRKVQSVNRYHSYWQDDGKYCKEKNIKAAESTSRIYYDFLYSHPKTMDSIEAFRHLFSDHIGFRSDTFGVSISLSAFSSESSSNEVDSDSAEVKRDPAVVRSYFPETWLWELHILGDDGVLSVNTEVPHTITEWVGNSLCSNTKDGVGVSPMIGITVFQPFFLSFTLPYSAIRGENLPVLVTVFNYMTECLTMEVRMKETDDFRIQSALGAVQKMCVCGGDSKSAKFHIVPVKVGEIDLEATAVSMEDDNTCVNQIISKEGIGVQDGVRRKLLVEPEGIPQEYTKSFYLCPEGSLLKQVIDLPVASNNELVPDSTRVKVNVIGDIMGPTLSNLKDLLKMPYGCGEQNMASWSPNIYVLQYLTNTNQLTDAIQDEAKGYMRVGYQRQLKYRHRDGSYSAWGDNEYQNSTGSTWLTAFVVKSMAQSRAFIDIDSKDLDFSMQWLLNHQSKDGCIQSVGQVFSNYLKGGLGDGENVGGLTAFALIALLEAGIDKNVPAVANGFTCLDKQQTNADTYTLAVMAYAYTLYSNDSPKRVLIMAELKARAKMPNQGQKYWSQEEKKRDKTDDDYFYWRAPSAEVEMTAYVLMAKIALEQAGAVSQAQAIVQWLTQQRNAYGGFSSTQDTVVALQALCMYATLVYQGGMDISVKMDIPNSMYQTGINDSNSLVLTTWDLPPQTTQLSVNVQGKGCAMVQANMKYNIHKKKEEKESATSFLVRVNLYRSKSDIDNCKKRTLRICVRYALPNFSNMAIVEVKMVTGWTPVKSTVKELVATNQIQKFEINPDNVDFYFDEFDHRERCFAFEVEQSNIEVSNSKPALIKVYDYYEIKDSVMTMYEIKTICGTKEELPFPEPWEPYQRFYAEQSGSTPGPVLTCPVCNEVVDASSEDFKMMVCKAEAVYKATVGRSGKYSIKIMTNFTNEGKRHLEIYVNSVMGSQCQCSVLGDTENKAFVLTPLSLLDTEAKKLTLDGRSYLIRWSDLVEKSIHKILTKQGSGC
;
A
#
# COMPACT_ATOMS: atom_id res chain seq x y z
N VAL A 1 23.11 -37.83 14.33
CA VAL A 1 23.11 -37.58 15.79
C VAL A 1 22.30 -38.70 16.44
N LYS A 2 22.64 -39.14 17.66
CA LYS A 2 21.69 -39.87 18.51
C LYS A 2 21.28 -38.95 19.66
N PHE A 3 20.00 -38.99 20.00
CA PHE A 3 19.40 -38.21 21.08
C PHE A 3 19.29 -39.09 22.34
N GLY A 4 19.57 -38.48 23.48
CA GLY A 4 19.21 -38.92 24.82
C GLY A 4 18.83 -37.67 25.63
N ASP A 5 18.14 -37.84 26.75
CA ASP A 5 17.12 -36.86 27.19
C ASP A 5 17.58 -35.40 27.41
N ASP A 6 18.87 -35.18 27.72
CA ASP A 6 19.46 -33.83 27.87
C ASP A 6 20.64 -33.52 26.91
N VAL A 7 21.12 -34.46 26.07
CA VAL A 7 22.32 -34.25 25.23
C VAL A 7 22.23 -34.91 23.86
N ALA A 8 22.42 -34.11 22.81
CA ALA A 8 22.61 -34.55 21.43
C ALA A 8 24.09 -34.81 21.12
N TYR A 9 24.45 -36.05 20.73
CA TYR A 9 25.83 -36.42 20.42
C TYR A 9 26.08 -36.53 18.90
N VAL A 10 27.08 -35.78 18.41
CA VAL A 10 27.58 -35.88 17.03
C VAL A 10 28.56 -37.04 16.93
N VAL A 11 28.13 -38.14 16.32
CA VAL A 11 29.00 -39.28 16.00
C VAL A 11 29.73 -38.99 14.69
N THR A 12 30.99 -38.60 14.80
CA THR A 12 32.05 -38.56 13.78
C THR A 12 31.79 -37.87 12.43
N LYS A 13 32.61 -36.86 12.14
CA LYS A 13 33.07 -36.55 10.78
C LYS A 13 34.61 -36.52 10.82
N GLU A 14 35.27 -37.31 9.98
CA GLU A 14 36.74 -37.37 10.01
C GLU A 14 37.36 -36.11 9.42
N VAL A 15 38.39 -35.59 10.08
CA VAL A 15 39.28 -34.54 9.57
C VAL A 15 40.70 -35.08 9.61
N SER A 16 41.48 -34.87 8.55
CA SER A 16 42.80 -35.48 8.39
C SER A 16 43.79 -34.48 7.80
N PHE A 17 44.99 -34.39 8.38
CA PHE A 17 46.04 -33.45 8.00
C PHE A 17 47.35 -34.19 7.67
N ASP A 18 48.17 -33.66 6.75
CA ASP A 18 49.38 -34.32 6.21
C ASP A 18 50.60 -33.38 6.15
N GLY A 19 51.68 -33.70 6.89
CA GLY A 19 53.02 -33.07 6.83
C GLY A 19 53.13 -31.65 7.43
N VAL A 20 54.16 -31.26 8.18
CA VAL A 20 55.59 -31.67 8.19
C VAL A 20 56.16 -31.72 9.64
N ASP A 21 57.21 -32.51 9.84
CA ASP A 21 58.03 -32.66 11.06
C ASP A 21 58.74 -31.36 11.55
N ALA A 22 59.11 -31.14 12.82
CA ALA A 22 59.07 -31.97 14.03
C ALA A 22 59.09 -31.10 15.33
N SER A 23 59.08 -31.78 16.50
CA SER A 23 59.26 -31.33 17.90
C SER A 23 58.74 -29.94 18.32
N LEU A 24 57.65 -29.97 19.08
CA LEU A 24 57.78 -29.76 20.53
C LEU A 24 57.99 -31.12 21.21
N ASP A 25 58.75 -31.14 22.30
CA ASP A 25 58.28 -31.68 23.58
C ASP A 25 58.71 -30.60 24.60
N ILE A 26 57.77 -29.77 25.07
CA ILE A 26 57.10 -29.87 26.39
C ILE A 26 57.97 -29.29 27.53
N LEU A 27 57.31 -28.68 28.53
CA LEU A 27 57.83 -28.22 29.84
C LEU A 27 59.37 -28.28 30.07
N GLN A 28 60.08 -27.30 29.52
CA GLN A 28 61.39 -26.76 29.94
C GLN A 28 62.50 -27.76 30.38
N VAL A 29 63.41 -28.12 29.46
CA VAL A 29 64.81 -28.55 29.77
C VAL A 29 65.79 -27.92 28.78
N ASN A 30 67.06 -27.74 29.17
CA ASN A 30 68.12 -27.04 28.42
C ASN A 30 68.91 -27.92 27.41
N PRO A 31 69.76 -27.36 26.52
CA PRO A 31 70.11 -27.97 25.22
C PRO A 31 71.50 -28.63 25.08
N ALA A 32 71.63 -29.51 24.06
CA ALA A 32 72.87 -29.88 23.36
C ALA A 32 72.56 -30.65 22.05
N GLY A 33 73.52 -30.73 21.09
CA GLY A 33 73.58 -31.81 20.07
C GLY A 33 73.30 -31.45 18.60
N GLU A 34 74.31 -31.64 17.74
CA GLU A 34 74.41 -31.27 16.32
C GLU A 34 73.78 -32.26 15.28
N LEU A 35 73.82 -31.82 14.00
CA LEU A 35 74.11 -32.57 12.75
C LEU A 35 73.05 -33.46 12.03
N GLU A 36 72.85 -33.15 10.72
CA GLU A 36 72.93 -34.04 9.52
C GLU A 36 72.07 -35.34 9.34
N LEU A 37 71.78 -35.89 8.13
CA LEU A 37 71.82 -35.43 6.71
C LEU A 37 70.92 -36.32 5.79
N HIS A 38 70.33 -35.75 4.72
CA HIS A 38 70.15 -36.31 3.34
C HIS A 38 69.26 -37.54 2.92
N LYS A 39 68.54 -37.27 1.79
CA LYS A 39 68.47 -38.00 0.48
C LYS A 39 67.53 -39.22 0.21
N LYS A 40 66.56 -38.94 -0.68
CA LYS A 40 66.34 -39.52 -2.06
C LYS A 40 65.52 -40.83 -2.33
N MET A 41 64.47 -40.64 -3.17
CA MET A 41 64.28 -41.19 -4.55
C MET A 41 63.35 -42.40 -4.89
N ILE A 42 62.56 -42.16 -5.98
CA ILE A 42 62.38 -42.98 -7.22
C ILE A 42 61.10 -43.84 -7.46
N LYS A 43 60.38 -43.51 -8.57
CA LYS A 43 59.54 -44.31 -9.51
C LYS A 43 58.37 -45.17 -8.94
N ALA A 44 57.32 -45.59 -9.66
CA ALA A 44 56.61 -45.22 -10.93
C ALA A 44 55.19 -45.90 -10.84
N THR A 45 54.16 -45.81 -11.71
CA THR A 45 54.05 -45.88 -13.19
C THR A 45 52.59 -45.51 -13.63
N ARG A 46 52.29 -45.37 -14.93
CA ARG A 46 50.94 -45.08 -15.52
C ARG A 46 50.62 -45.99 -16.74
N PRO A 47 49.34 -46.04 -17.21
CA PRO A 47 49.07 -45.93 -18.65
C PRO A 47 47.93 -44.95 -19.07
N ARG A 48 46.72 -45.43 -19.43
CA ARG A 48 45.67 -44.76 -20.25
C ARG A 48 44.23 -45.01 -19.71
N VAL A 49 43.13 -44.29 -20.02
CA VAL A 49 42.75 -43.20 -20.99
C VAL A 49 42.15 -43.61 -22.36
N THR A 50 40.83 -43.36 -22.53
CA THR A 50 40.04 -42.83 -23.69
C THR A 50 38.57 -42.70 -23.20
N GLN A 51 37.83 -41.56 -23.19
CA GLN A 51 37.36 -40.62 -24.25
C GLN A 51 36.34 -41.23 -25.24
N THR A 52 35.25 -40.58 -25.68
CA THR A 52 34.63 -39.21 -25.46
C THR A 52 33.17 -39.35 -24.89
N THR A 53 32.18 -38.42 -24.89
CA THR A 53 31.91 -37.03 -25.39
C THR A 53 30.78 -36.35 -24.55
N GLU A 54 30.40 -35.09 -24.83
CA GLU A 54 29.20 -34.36 -24.31
C GLU A 54 28.16 -34.10 -25.44
N PRO A 55 26.91 -33.66 -25.13
CA PRO A 55 26.59 -32.22 -25.28
C PRO A 55 25.62 -31.62 -24.21
N GLU A 56 25.29 -30.33 -24.38
CA GLU A 56 24.56 -29.42 -23.46
C GLU A 56 23.02 -29.59 -23.36
N PRO A 57 22.34 -28.95 -22.37
CA PRO A 57 20.93 -29.17 -22.02
C PRO A 57 19.92 -28.24 -22.71
N VAL A 58 18.63 -28.61 -22.62
CA VAL A 58 17.45 -27.82 -23.01
C VAL A 58 16.45 -27.77 -21.83
N TYR A 59 15.75 -26.65 -21.67
CA TYR A 59 14.66 -26.46 -20.69
C TYR A 59 13.32 -26.93 -21.25
N GLU A 60 12.43 -27.43 -20.39
CA GLU A 60 11.00 -27.60 -20.68
C GLU A 60 10.16 -27.39 -19.42
N GLU A 61 8.83 -27.26 -19.59
CA GLU A 61 7.96 -26.47 -18.69
C GLU A 61 6.99 -27.31 -17.81
N GLU A 62 5.94 -26.63 -17.34
CA GLU A 62 4.87 -26.99 -16.39
C GLU A 62 4.35 -28.44 -16.37
N ILE A 63 3.93 -28.90 -15.17
CA ILE A 63 3.16 -30.13 -14.99
C ILE A 63 1.77 -29.80 -14.40
N VAL A 64 0.72 -30.14 -15.16
CA VAL A 64 -0.68 -30.11 -14.73
C VAL A 64 -1.03 -31.45 -14.06
N PRO A 65 -1.77 -31.47 -12.92
CA PRO A 65 -2.20 -32.72 -12.28
C PRO A 65 -3.53 -33.23 -12.86
N GLU A 66 -3.51 -34.34 -13.61
CA GLU A 66 -4.72 -35.11 -13.96
C GLU A 66 -5.02 -36.24 -12.97
N VAL A 67 -6.31 -36.60 -12.89
CA VAL A 67 -6.86 -37.60 -11.96
C VAL A 67 -7.06 -38.94 -12.68
N SER A 68 -6.68 -40.05 -12.04
CA SER A 68 -7.21 -41.37 -12.41
C SER A 68 -7.33 -42.32 -11.21
N THR A 69 -8.37 -43.16 -11.24
CA THR A 69 -8.54 -44.35 -10.40
C THR A 69 -8.83 -45.53 -11.34
N PRO A 70 -8.54 -46.78 -10.95
CA PRO A 70 -9.67 -47.65 -10.60
C PRO A 70 -9.41 -48.78 -9.58
N LEU A 71 -10.35 -48.92 -8.63
CA LEU A 71 -11.12 -50.13 -8.27
C LEU A 71 -10.47 -51.54 -8.06
N VAL A 72 -10.81 -52.11 -6.88
CA VAL A 72 -11.26 -53.51 -6.61
C VAL A 72 -10.23 -54.65 -6.51
N GLY A 73 -10.03 -55.13 -5.27
CA GLY A 73 -10.70 -56.37 -4.80
C GLY A 73 -9.88 -57.64 -4.51
N GLY A 74 -10.07 -58.23 -3.32
CA GLY A 74 -9.74 -59.64 -3.00
C GLY A 74 -8.72 -59.86 -1.88
N GLY A 75 -9.07 -60.70 -0.89
CA GLY A 75 -8.19 -61.17 0.19
C GLY A 75 -8.34 -62.69 0.39
N VAL A 76 -8.17 -63.19 1.64
CA VAL A 76 -8.16 -64.60 2.14
C VAL A 76 -6.75 -65.25 2.17
N GLU A 77 -6.28 -65.96 3.22
CA GLU A 77 -6.58 -66.02 4.67
C GLU A 77 -5.53 -66.90 5.42
N SER A 78 -5.48 -66.83 6.77
CA SER A 78 -4.89 -67.81 7.75
C SER A 78 -3.36 -68.07 7.81
N ASP A 79 -2.77 -68.64 8.87
CA ASP A 79 -2.87 -68.45 10.35
C ASP A 79 -1.66 -69.19 11.07
N GLU A 80 -1.67 -69.28 12.42
CA GLU A 80 -0.89 -70.11 13.36
C GLU A 80 0.47 -69.61 13.93
N SER A 81 0.37 -68.76 14.97
CA SER A 81 0.90 -68.92 16.35
C SER A 81 2.34 -69.39 16.71
N VAL A 82 2.93 -68.79 17.76
CA VAL A 82 3.34 -69.44 19.06
C VAL A 82 4.11 -68.47 20.01
N LYS A 83 3.52 -68.22 21.20
CA LYS A 83 4.06 -68.12 22.60
C LYS A 83 5.59 -67.87 22.88
N VAL A 84 6.07 -67.20 23.96
CA VAL A 84 5.46 -66.57 25.18
C VAL A 84 6.52 -65.77 26.03
N GLN A 85 6.02 -64.96 26.99
CA GLN A 85 6.66 -64.46 28.24
C GLN A 85 7.57 -63.22 28.28
N GLU A 86 7.21 -62.33 29.22
CA GLU A 86 8.09 -61.43 29.99
C GLU A 86 8.74 -62.20 31.16
N GLU A 87 9.90 -61.75 31.67
CA GLU A 87 9.99 -61.24 33.06
C GLU A 87 11.35 -60.58 33.39
N LEU A 88 11.44 -60.02 34.60
CA LEU A 88 12.46 -59.09 35.09
C LEU A 88 13.52 -59.80 35.97
N ILE A 89 14.83 -59.58 35.73
CA ILE A 89 15.88 -59.87 36.73
C ILE A 89 16.94 -58.74 36.80
N VAL A 90 17.15 -58.26 38.02
CA VAL A 90 18.24 -57.41 38.54
C VAL A 90 18.66 -58.12 39.84
N PRO A 91 19.95 -58.37 40.15
CA PRO A 91 20.70 -57.39 40.98
C PRO A 91 22.25 -57.40 40.97
N GLU A 92 22.81 -56.32 41.54
CA GLU A 92 24.02 -56.24 42.40
C GLU A 92 25.41 -56.70 41.85
N VAL A 93 26.57 -56.41 42.47
CA VAL A 93 26.99 -55.66 43.70
C VAL A 93 28.22 -54.81 43.28
N PHE A 94 28.54 -53.60 43.76
CA PHE A 94 29.10 -53.25 45.08
C PHE A 94 29.22 -51.73 45.32
N ASN A 95 29.03 -51.36 46.59
CA ASN A 95 29.49 -50.15 47.32
C ASN A 95 30.03 -50.69 48.69
N PRO A 96 30.55 -49.95 49.70
CA PRO A 96 30.65 -48.48 49.88
C PRO A 96 32.01 -48.01 50.52
N LEU A 97 31.97 -46.84 51.18
CA LEU A 97 32.87 -46.31 52.25
C LEU A 97 34.18 -45.59 51.85
N GLU A 98 34.70 -44.61 52.62
CA GLU A 98 34.09 -43.45 53.34
C GLU A 98 35.20 -42.53 53.93
N VAL A 99 34.78 -41.47 54.66
CA VAL A 99 35.55 -40.62 55.61
C VAL A 99 36.47 -39.52 55.04
N ASN A 100 35.99 -38.26 55.15
CA ASN A 100 36.53 -37.06 55.86
C ASN A 100 38.07 -36.81 55.86
N GLU A 101 38.61 -35.57 55.86
CA GLU A 101 38.27 -34.47 56.80
C GLU A 101 38.66 -33.04 56.26
N GLU A 102 38.69 -32.04 57.16
CA GLU A 102 38.65 -30.59 56.91
C GLU A 102 39.88 -29.91 56.24
N THR A 103 39.69 -28.76 55.57
CA THR A 103 40.25 -27.42 55.93
C THR A 103 40.01 -26.34 54.85
N GLU A 104 40.31 -25.07 55.17
CA GLU A 104 39.94 -23.87 54.41
C GLU A 104 40.82 -23.55 53.17
N GLY A 105 40.25 -22.79 52.22
CA GLY A 105 40.97 -21.69 51.58
C GLY A 105 41.29 -21.77 50.07
N GLY A 106 40.78 -20.77 49.32
CA GLY A 106 41.53 -20.17 48.21
C GLY A 106 41.29 -20.66 46.77
N LYS A 107 40.84 -19.71 45.92
CA LYS A 107 41.13 -19.56 44.47
C LYS A 107 41.60 -20.80 43.67
N ASN A 108 40.75 -21.29 42.76
CA ASN A 108 40.98 -21.25 41.29
C ASN A 108 40.03 -22.20 40.52
N LEU A 109 39.35 -21.67 39.49
CA LEU A 109 38.63 -22.48 38.50
C LEU A 109 39.62 -23.17 37.56
N LYS A 110 39.88 -24.48 37.78
CA LYS A 110 40.72 -25.30 36.90
C LYS A 110 40.08 -25.43 35.52
N LYS A 111 40.81 -25.04 34.46
CA LYS A 111 40.46 -25.43 33.08
C LYS A 111 40.49 -26.96 32.98
N ARG A 112 39.42 -27.57 32.44
CA ARG A 112 39.43 -28.98 32.01
C ARG A 112 40.22 -29.10 30.70
N SER A 113 41.52 -29.38 30.82
CA SER A 113 42.35 -29.87 29.71
C SER A 113 42.40 -31.40 29.76
N SER A 114 41.76 -32.07 28.80
CA SER A 114 41.90 -33.52 28.62
C SER A 114 43.16 -33.82 27.80
N GLU A 115 44.22 -34.26 28.48
CA GLU A 115 45.45 -34.69 27.80
C GLU A 115 45.23 -36.01 27.05
N ALA A 116 45.60 -36.04 25.77
CA ALA A 116 45.63 -37.23 24.94
C ALA A 116 46.99 -37.30 24.22
N ALA A 117 47.90 -38.14 24.72
CA ALA A 117 49.28 -38.22 24.23
C ALA A 117 49.37 -38.96 22.88
N ILE A 118 49.46 -38.23 21.77
CA ILE A 118 49.60 -38.81 20.42
C ILE A 118 51.08 -39.01 20.07
N LYS A 119 51.62 -40.20 20.35
CA LYS A 119 52.99 -40.60 19.93
C LYS A 119 53.00 -41.44 18.63
N SER A 120 52.82 -40.80 17.46
CA SER A 120 53.40 -41.31 16.19
C SER A 120 53.37 -40.27 15.06
N LYS A 121 54.22 -40.44 14.04
CA LYS A 121 54.26 -39.60 12.82
C LYS A 121 53.18 -39.97 11.78
N LYS A 122 51.92 -40.14 12.21
CA LYS A 122 50.76 -40.38 11.33
C LYS A 122 49.55 -39.61 11.84
N LYS A 123 48.62 -39.32 10.92
CA LYS A 123 47.37 -38.56 11.09
C LYS A 123 46.81 -38.65 12.51
N GLY A 124 46.88 -37.56 13.25
CA GLY A 124 46.37 -37.47 14.61
C GLY A 124 44.87 -37.24 14.62
N HIS A 125 44.12 -38.21 15.16
CA HIS A 125 42.67 -38.08 15.37
C HIS A 125 42.39 -37.89 16.87
N PHE A 126 41.64 -36.86 17.23
CA PHE A 126 41.15 -36.63 18.59
C PHE A 126 39.63 -36.59 18.61
N LYS A 127 39.02 -37.04 19.72
CA LYS A 127 37.57 -36.94 19.95
C LYS A 127 37.34 -35.90 21.04
N MET A 128 36.65 -34.82 20.71
CA MET A 128 36.26 -33.77 21.65
C MET A 128 34.72 -33.78 21.80
N PRO A 129 34.16 -33.98 23.01
CA PRO A 129 32.74 -33.80 23.24
C PRO A 129 32.40 -32.30 23.17
N ILE A 130 31.43 -31.94 22.34
CA ILE A 130 30.94 -30.56 22.18
C ILE A 130 29.55 -30.50 22.82
N SER A 131 29.45 -29.82 23.97
CA SER A 131 28.16 -29.54 24.61
C SER A 131 27.45 -28.39 23.88
N ILE A 132 26.56 -28.75 22.95
CA ILE A 132 25.76 -27.81 22.18
C ILE A 132 24.65 -27.23 23.08
N LYS A 133 24.57 -25.90 23.20
CA LYS A 133 23.40 -25.25 23.80
C LYS A 133 22.29 -25.15 22.75
N THR A 134 21.06 -25.51 23.12
CA THR A 134 19.89 -25.49 22.23
C THR A 134 19.55 -24.11 21.63
N SER A 135 20.07 -23.03 22.23
CA SER A 135 19.98 -21.65 21.76
C SER A 135 20.91 -21.27 20.59
N SER A 136 21.70 -22.21 20.06
CA SER A 136 22.71 -21.96 19.03
C SER A 136 22.48 -22.86 17.81
N SER A 137 22.09 -22.27 16.68
CA SER A 137 21.82 -23.00 15.43
C SER A 137 23.05 -23.26 14.55
N GLU A 138 24.19 -22.68 14.90
CA GLU A 138 25.50 -23.07 14.39
C GLU A 138 26.47 -23.16 15.56
N VAL A 139 27.45 -24.06 15.47
CA VAL A 139 28.61 -24.10 16.38
C VAL A 139 29.88 -24.01 15.54
N THR A 140 30.62 -22.93 15.71
CA THR A 140 31.94 -22.73 15.09
C THR A 140 33.02 -23.39 15.97
N VAL A 141 33.64 -24.44 15.46
CA VAL A 141 34.79 -25.11 16.09
C VAL A 141 36.07 -24.57 15.46
N LEU A 142 36.94 -23.94 16.26
CA LEU A 142 38.27 -23.51 15.82
C LEU A 142 39.33 -24.48 16.34
N VAL A 143 40.21 -24.92 15.45
CA VAL A 143 41.42 -25.68 15.77
C VAL A 143 42.62 -24.84 15.34
N TYR A 144 43.57 -24.63 16.25
CA TYR A 144 44.82 -23.95 15.93
C TYR A 144 46.02 -24.61 16.60
N TYR A 145 47.20 -24.38 16.04
CA TYR A 145 48.48 -24.73 16.64
C TYR A 145 49.49 -23.60 16.39
N ILE A 146 50.57 -23.59 17.17
CA ILE A 146 51.64 -22.58 17.05
C ILE A 146 52.91 -23.30 16.58
N ARG A 147 53.51 -22.77 15.51
CA ARG A 147 54.76 -23.27 14.93
C ARG A 147 55.98 -22.70 15.67
N ARG A 148 57.14 -23.33 15.49
CA ARG A 148 58.41 -22.96 16.17
C ARG A 148 58.89 -21.54 15.87
N ASP A 149 58.54 -21.02 14.69
CA ASP A 149 58.78 -19.66 14.21
C ASP A 149 57.86 -18.61 14.86
N LYS A 150 56.92 -19.05 15.73
CA LYS A 150 55.83 -18.30 16.36
C LYS A 150 54.70 -17.91 15.41
N GLU A 151 54.67 -18.42 14.19
CA GLU A 151 53.48 -18.37 13.35
C GLU A 151 52.36 -19.20 14.01
N VAL A 152 51.14 -18.65 14.04
CA VAL A 152 49.95 -19.41 14.44
C VAL A 152 49.29 -19.91 13.16
N VAL A 153 48.86 -21.17 13.15
CA VAL A 153 48.13 -21.77 12.02
C VAL A 153 46.80 -22.28 12.53
N ALA A 154 45.70 -21.88 11.88
CA ALA A 154 44.36 -22.07 12.40
C ALA A 154 43.35 -22.39 11.29
N ALA A 155 42.33 -23.17 11.64
CA ALA A 155 41.24 -23.55 10.74
C ALA A 155 39.94 -23.70 11.54
N SER A 156 38.84 -23.18 10.99
CA SER A 156 37.50 -23.26 11.59
C SER A 156 36.58 -24.21 10.83
N LEU A 157 35.63 -24.80 11.53
CA LEU A 157 34.56 -25.64 11.01
C LEU A 157 33.23 -25.18 11.61
N LYS A 158 32.30 -24.73 10.76
CA LYS A 158 30.91 -24.51 11.16
C LYS A 158 30.13 -25.83 11.14
N ILE A 159 29.43 -26.11 12.22
CA ILE A 159 28.53 -27.26 12.36
C ILE A 159 27.10 -26.69 12.48
N PRO A 160 26.20 -26.91 11.51
CA PRO A 160 24.81 -26.52 11.66
C PRO A 160 24.13 -27.39 12.72
N VAL A 161 23.25 -26.77 13.49
CA VAL A 161 22.48 -27.38 14.59
C VAL A 161 21.00 -27.16 14.33
N GLU A 162 20.23 -28.23 14.49
CA GLU A 162 18.77 -28.18 14.41
C GLU A 162 18.22 -27.32 15.56
N GLY A 163 17.47 -26.27 15.22
CA GLY A 163 17.00 -25.29 16.20
C GLY A 163 15.83 -25.84 17.00
N CYS A 164 16.00 -25.99 18.30
CA CYS A 164 14.94 -26.44 19.21
C CYS A 164 14.78 -25.45 20.38
N PHE A 165 13.56 -25.00 20.63
CA PHE A 165 13.27 -24.19 21.81
C PHE A 165 13.45 -25.01 23.10
N LYS A 166 14.04 -24.40 24.14
CA LYS A 166 14.12 -24.98 25.48
C LYS A 166 12.74 -25.01 26.12
N ASN A 167 11.97 -23.92 25.98
CA ASN A 167 10.54 -23.90 26.24
C ASN A 167 9.79 -24.66 25.13
N LYS A 168 9.39 -25.92 25.39
CA LYS A 168 8.65 -26.76 24.43
C LYS A 168 7.17 -26.41 24.47
N VAL A 169 6.71 -25.62 23.51
CA VAL A 169 5.31 -25.17 23.41
C VAL A 169 4.49 -26.09 22.50
N LYS A 170 3.33 -26.53 22.97
CA LYS A 170 2.37 -27.35 22.21
C LYS A 170 0.94 -26.82 22.46
N MET A 171 0.20 -26.54 21.40
CA MET A 171 -1.22 -26.18 21.45
C MET A 171 -2.01 -27.22 20.66
N GLU A 172 -3.09 -27.75 21.22
CA GLU A 172 -3.96 -28.75 20.57
C GLU A 172 -5.42 -28.53 20.97
N PHE A 173 -6.35 -28.61 20.02
CA PHE A 173 -7.78 -28.71 20.32
C PHE A 173 -8.14 -30.15 20.72
N VAL A 174 -9.11 -30.31 21.63
CA VAL A 174 -9.66 -31.62 22.01
C VAL A 174 -10.36 -32.31 20.83
N SER A 175 -10.98 -31.52 19.94
CA SER A 175 -11.61 -31.99 18.70
C SER A 175 -11.08 -31.21 17.51
N ALA A 176 -10.56 -31.90 16.48
CA ALA A 176 -10.07 -31.28 15.25
C ALA A 176 -11.21 -30.76 14.33
N LYS A 177 -12.44 -31.24 14.53
CA LYS A 177 -13.64 -30.84 13.79
C LYS A 177 -14.81 -30.67 14.76
N VAL A 178 -15.56 -29.58 14.61
CA VAL A 178 -16.70 -29.18 15.47
C VAL A 178 -17.75 -28.44 14.65
N ARG A 179 -18.95 -28.24 15.21
CA ARG A 179 -20.04 -27.46 14.62
C ARG A 179 -19.89 -25.96 14.94
N PRO A 180 -20.49 -25.05 14.15
CA PRO A 180 -20.55 -23.62 14.48
C PRO A 180 -21.25 -23.39 15.83
N GLY A 181 -20.69 -22.56 16.71
CA GLY A 181 -21.24 -22.31 18.06
C GLY A 181 -21.10 -23.48 19.04
N GLU A 182 -20.34 -24.52 18.71
CA GLU A 182 -20.08 -25.64 19.63
C GLU A 182 -18.99 -25.27 20.66
N ALA A 183 -19.20 -25.65 21.91
CA ALA A 183 -18.21 -25.49 22.96
C ALA A 183 -17.07 -26.52 22.75
N THR A 184 -15.86 -26.01 22.53
CA THR A 184 -14.64 -26.79 22.42
C THR A 184 -13.68 -26.46 23.56
N ALA A 185 -12.58 -27.20 23.65
CA ALA A 185 -11.48 -26.87 24.54
C ALA A 185 -10.14 -27.01 23.79
N PHE A 186 -9.20 -26.12 24.09
CA PHE A 186 -7.80 -26.30 23.71
C PHE A 186 -6.93 -26.51 24.93
N LYS A 187 -5.91 -27.36 24.74
CA LYS A 187 -4.85 -27.62 25.71
C LYS A 187 -3.59 -26.93 25.25
N LEU A 188 -2.94 -26.26 26.19
CA LEU A 188 -1.71 -25.52 26.00
C LEU A 188 -0.67 -26.08 26.98
N HIS A 189 0.43 -26.56 26.45
CA HIS A 189 1.56 -27.09 27.21
C HIS A 189 2.78 -26.21 26.95
N ALA A 190 3.47 -25.80 28.02
CA ALA A 190 4.72 -25.06 27.96
C ALA A 190 5.52 -25.32 29.25
N SER A 191 6.62 -24.60 29.45
CA SER A 191 7.36 -24.65 30.73
C SER A 191 6.51 -24.06 31.86
N PRO A 192 6.54 -24.59 33.09
CA PRO A 192 5.76 -24.06 34.22
C PRO A 192 5.91 -22.55 34.43
N ASN A 193 4.81 -21.87 34.76
CA ASN A 193 4.72 -20.41 34.88
C ASN A 193 5.12 -19.65 33.60
N SER A 194 4.91 -20.22 32.41
CA SER A 194 4.98 -19.49 31.15
C SER A 194 3.79 -18.57 30.94
N LEU A 195 4.05 -17.36 30.42
CA LEU A 195 3.04 -16.51 29.79
C LEU A 195 2.97 -16.84 28.30
N CYS A 196 1.78 -17.14 27.78
CA CYS A 196 1.55 -17.53 26.40
C CYS A 196 0.47 -16.68 25.73
N SER A 197 0.70 -16.27 24.49
CA SER A 197 -0.35 -15.76 23.61
C SER A 197 -0.99 -16.88 22.80
N VAL A 198 -2.28 -16.78 22.53
CA VAL A 198 -3.00 -17.55 21.52
C VAL A 198 -3.47 -16.59 20.42
N GLY A 199 -3.69 -17.09 19.21
CA GLY A 199 -4.31 -16.34 18.13
C GLY A 199 -4.68 -17.24 16.96
N MET A 200 -5.96 -17.23 16.59
CA MET A 200 -6.52 -17.98 15.47
C MET A 200 -6.99 -17.00 14.38
N VAL A 201 -6.76 -17.34 13.12
CA VAL A 201 -7.15 -16.56 11.94
C VAL A 201 -7.97 -17.45 11.01
N ASP A 202 -9.00 -16.91 10.35
CA ASP A 202 -9.72 -17.63 9.30
C ASP A 202 -8.79 -17.89 8.11
N LYS A 203 -8.67 -19.17 7.71
CA LYS A 203 -7.89 -19.59 6.53
C LYS A 203 -8.33 -18.89 5.24
N SER A 204 -9.57 -18.43 5.14
CA SER A 204 -10.07 -17.65 3.99
C SER A 204 -9.26 -16.37 3.75
N VAL A 205 -8.80 -15.71 4.82
CA VAL A 205 -7.99 -14.47 4.76
C VAL A 205 -6.64 -14.71 4.08
N SER A 206 -6.09 -15.93 4.16
CA SER A 206 -4.82 -16.26 3.48
C SER A 206 -4.90 -16.17 1.95
N LEU A 207 -6.11 -16.31 1.37
CA LEU A 207 -6.37 -16.17 -0.07
C LEU A 207 -6.26 -14.72 -0.55
N LEU A 208 -6.35 -13.74 0.35
CA LEU A 208 -6.15 -12.31 0.04
C LEU A 208 -4.67 -11.94 -0.11
N GLY A 209 -3.75 -12.85 0.26
CA GLY A 209 -2.31 -12.73 0.05
C GLY A 209 -1.55 -12.17 1.25
N GLY A 210 -1.13 -13.05 2.16
CA GLY A 210 -0.25 -12.65 3.28
C GLY A 210 0.34 -13.83 4.05
N GLN A 211 1.63 -14.10 3.89
CA GLN A 211 2.38 -15.03 4.75
C GLN A 211 3.00 -14.26 5.92
N HIS A 212 2.16 -13.90 6.90
CA HIS A 212 2.55 -13.07 8.06
C HIS A 212 2.42 -13.78 9.41
N GLN A 213 2.10 -15.08 9.42
CA GLN A 213 2.03 -15.91 10.63
C GLN A 213 3.45 -16.26 11.14
N LEU A 214 3.66 -16.18 12.46
CA LEU A 214 4.96 -16.42 13.10
C LEU A 214 5.21 -17.92 13.30
N THR A 215 5.95 -18.56 12.39
CA THR A 215 6.33 -19.97 12.59
C THR A 215 7.50 -20.12 13.58
N PRO A 216 7.70 -21.32 14.16
CA PRO A 216 8.92 -21.68 14.87
C PRO A 216 10.21 -21.34 14.10
N LYS A 217 10.20 -21.52 12.77
CA LYS A 217 11.33 -21.21 11.90
C LYS A 217 11.59 -19.70 11.83
N ASP A 218 10.57 -18.86 11.68
CA ASP A 218 10.73 -17.41 11.57
C ASP A 218 11.31 -16.78 12.85
N VAL A 219 10.91 -17.29 14.01
CA VAL A 219 11.46 -16.85 15.30
C VAL A 219 12.92 -17.30 15.45
N LEU A 220 13.25 -18.55 15.08
CA LEU A 220 14.65 -19.01 15.04
C LEU A 220 15.49 -18.22 14.03
N ASP A 221 14.96 -17.89 12.85
CA ASP A 221 15.63 -17.10 11.81
C ASP A 221 15.81 -15.62 12.20
N LYS A 222 14.92 -15.06 13.04
CA LYS A 222 15.13 -13.75 13.67
C LYS A 222 16.22 -13.81 14.75
N VAL A 223 16.23 -14.84 15.61
CA VAL A 223 17.28 -15.04 16.63
C VAL A 223 18.66 -15.24 15.99
N ARG A 224 18.74 -16.01 14.89
CA ARG A 224 19.95 -16.15 14.05
C ARG A 224 20.49 -14.79 13.60
N LYS A 225 19.62 -13.92 13.08
CA LYS A 225 20.01 -12.58 12.61
C LYS A 225 20.61 -11.75 13.75
N VAL A 226 19.97 -11.71 14.93
CA VAL A 226 20.47 -10.96 16.10
C VAL A 226 21.87 -11.41 16.52
N GLN A 227 22.16 -12.72 16.53
CA GLN A 227 23.50 -13.24 16.84
C GLN A 227 24.58 -12.82 15.81
N SER A 228 24.19 -12.40 14.60
CA SER A 228 25.12 -12.05 13.51
C SER A 228 25.48 -10.55 13.38
N VAL A 229 24.87 -9.65 14.17
CA VAL A 229 24.99 -8.19 13.96
C VAL A 229 26.20 -7.53 14.65
N ASN A 230 27.19 -8.29 15.11
CA ASN A 230 28.49 -7.74 15.53
C ASN A 230 29.39 -7.39 14.33
N ARG A 231 28.87 -6.54 13.43
CA ARG A 231 29.68 -5.86 12.40
C ARG A 231 30.52 -4.79 13.06
N TYR A 232 31.72 -5.13 13.51
CA TYR A 232 32.70 -4.15 13.93
C TYR A 232 33.00 -3.16 12.78
N HIS A 233 32.66 -1.89 12.99
CA HIS A 233 33.33 -0.80 12.27
C HIS A 233 34.79 -0.74 12.73
N SER A 234 35.67 -1.49 12.04
CA SER A 234 37.11 -1.31 12.18
C SER A 234 37.52 0.02 11.53
N TYR A 235 37.43 1.09 12.32
CA TYR A 235 38.43 2.14 12.25
C TYR A 235 39.84 1.55 12.44
N TRP A 236 40.84 2.37 12.10
CA TRP A 236 42.28 2.20 12.31
C TRP A 236 43.11 1.65 11.13
N GLN A 237 43.82 2.62 10.54
CA GLN A 237 45.21 2.56 10.06
C GLN A 237 45.56 1.66 8.85
N ASP A 238 46.03 2.35 7.80
CA ASP A 238 46.87 1.82 6.73
C ASP A 238 48.07 1.02 7.29
N ASP A 239 48.06 -0.30 7.11
CA ASP A 239 49.16 -1.21 7.46
C ASP A 239 50.48 -0.81 6.79
N GLY A 240 50.44 -0.14 5.65
CA GLY A 240 51.59 0.44 4.98
C GLY A 240 52.30 1.51 5.81
N LYS A 241 51.61 2.18 6.73
CA LYS A 241 52.21 3.09 7.71
C LYS A 241 52.90 2.31 8.84
N TYR A 242 52.24 1.30 9.41
CA TYR A 242 52.82 0.44 10.45
C TYR A 242 54.09 -0.27 9.96
N CYS A 243 54.06 -0.84 8.75
CA CYS A 243 55.21 -1.52 8.16
C CYS A 243 56.40 -0.56 7.87
N LYS A 244 56.13 0.70 7.50
CA LYS A 244 57.16 1.75 7.36
C LYS A 244 57.77 2.13 8.71
N GLU A 245 56.94 2.34 9.73
CA GLU A 245 57.41 2.68 11.09
C GLU A 245 58.17 1.51 11.77
N LYS A 246 57.92 0.27 11.35
CA LYS A 246 58.65 -0.93 11.81
C LYS A 246 59.85 -1.34 10.94
N ASN A 247 60.11 -0.64 9.83
CA ASN A 247 61.30 -0.82 8.98
C ASN A 247 61.49 -2.27 8.46
N ILE A 248 60.37 -2.94 8.14
CA ILE A 248 60.35 -4.35 7.70
C ILE A 248 60.66 -4.43 6.20
N LYS A 249 61.82 -5.01 5.84
CA LYS A 249 62.39 -5.02 4.47
C LYS A 249 61.69 -5.94 3.44
N ALA A 250 60.38 -6.14 3.54
CA ALA A 250 59.63 -7.10 2.72
C ALA A 250 58.82 -6.46 1.56
N ALA A 251 58.79 -5.13 1.44
CA ALA A 251 57.74 -4.41 0.72
C ALA A 251 58.19 -3.49 -0.44
N GLU A 252 59.29 -3.80 -1.14
CA GLU A 252 59.79 -2.99 -2.28
C GLU A 252 59.40 -3.51 -3.67
N SER A 253 58.64 -4.61 -3.79
CA SER A 253 58.48 -5.35 -5.07
C SER A 253 57.06 -5.55 -5.61
N THR A 254 56.01 -4.94 -5.03
CA THR A 254 54.63 -5.06 -5.55
C THR A 254 53.87 -3.74 -5.52
N SER A 255 54.13 -2.87 -6.50
CA SER A 255 53.31 -1.68 -6.75
C SER A 255 52.09 -2.01 -7.60
N ARG A 256 50.89 -1.74 -7.08
CA ARG A 256 49.59 -1.68 -7.80
C ARG A 256 49.13 -2.96 -8.51
N ILE A 257 48.05 -3.55 -8.00
CA ILE A 257 46.72 -3.54 -8.65
C ILE A 257 45.67 -3.73 -7.55
N TYR A 258 44.50 -3.12 -7.74
CA TYR A 258 43.32 -3.28 -6.88
C TYR A 258 42.19 -3.82 -7.77
N TYR A 259 41.20 -4.49 -7.15
CA TYR A 259 40.07 -5.26 -7.74
C TYR A 259 40.28 -6.76 -7.98
N ASP A 260 39.30 -7.49 -7.42
CA ASP A 260 38.77 -8.82 -7.72
C ASP A 260 39.69 -9.88 -8.33
N PHE A 261 40.08 -10.86 -7.48
CA PHE A 261 39.70 -12.25 -7.74
C PHE A 261 39.65 -13.08 -6.44
N LEU A 262 38.46 -13.59 -6.10
CA LEU A 262 38.27 -14.54 -5.00
C LEU A 262 38.76 -15.95 -5.39
N TYR A 263 40.07 -16.15 -5.40
CA TYR A 263 40.69 -17.48 -5.49
C TYR A 263 41.24 -17.94 -4.13
N SER A 264 40.32 -18.39 -3.27
CA SER A 264 40.64 -19.01 -1.99
C SER A 264 41.41 -20.32 -2.19
N HIS A 265 42.74 -20.27 -2.06
CA HIS A 265 43.57 -21.48 -2.01
C HIS A 265 43.19 -22.30 -0.76
N PRO A 266 42.65 -23.54 -0.87
CA PRO A 266 41.85 -24.14 0.22
C PRO A 266 42.61 -24.66 1.46
N LYS A 267 43.81 -24.14 1.78
CA LYS A 267 44.70 -24.76 2.79
C LYS A 267 45.38 -23.84 3.81
N THR A 268 45.25 -22.52 3.71
CA THR A 268 45.73 -21.59 4.74
C THR A 268 44.79 -20.38 4.84
N MET A 269 43.90 -20.39 5.84
CA MET A 269 43.43 -19.13 6.43
C MET A 269 44.57 -18.54 7.26
N ASP A 270 44.72 -17.22 7.27
CA ASP A 270 45.54 -16.56 8.28
C ASP A 270 44.93 -16.84 9.67
N SER A 271 45.80 -17.06 10.66
CA SER A 271 45.48 -16.99 12.08
C SER A 271 44.55 -15.84 12.44
N ILE A 272 44.79 -14.64 11.88
CA ILE A 272 44.00 -13.44 12.17
C ILE A 272 42.56 -13.64 11.70
N GLU A 273 42.34 -14.12 10.47
CA GLU A 273 41.02 -14.44 9.91
C GLU A 273 40.29 -15.48 10.77
N ALA A 274 41.00 -16.53 11.18
CA ALA A 274 40.44 -17.65 11.94
C ALA A 274 40.02 -17.26 13.36
N PHE A 275 40.75 -16.37 14.03
CA PHE A 275 40.36 -15.81 15.33
C PHE A 275 39.30 -14.71 15.20
N ARG A 276 39.31 -13.91 14.12
CA ARG A 276 38.30 -12.87 13.83
C ARG A 276 36.90 -13.46 13.75
N HIS A 277 36.77 -14.69 13.23
CA HIS A 277 35.51 -15.45 13.20
C HIS A 277 35.02 -15.99 14.56
N LEU A 278 35.77 -15.83 15.66
CA LEU A 278 35.38 -16.35 16.98
C LEU A 278 35.22 -15.24 18.03
N PHE A 279 35.99 -14.16 17.92
CA PHE A 279 35.88 -13.01 18.83
C PHE A 279 34.71 -12.07 18.50
N SER A 280 34.05 -12.19 17.34
CA SER A 280 32.80 -11.47 17.05
C SER A 280 31.62 -11.91 17.93
N ASP A 281 31.59 -13.15 18.39
CA ASP A 281 30.36 -13.77 18.92
C ASP A 281 30.23 -13.65 20.45
N HIS A 282 31.27 -13.22 21.17
CA HIS A 282 31.40 -13.41 22.63
C HIS A 282 31.93 -12.19 23.43
N ILE A 283 31.28 -11.03 23.30
CA ILE A 283 31.30 -10.00 24.37
C ILE A 283 29.87 -9.52 24.65
N GLY A 284 29.17 -10.21 25.56
CA GLY A 284 27.94 -9.72 26.20
C GLY A 284 28.24 -9.30 27.63
N PHE A 285 27.97 -8.04 27.98
CA PHE A 285 28.18 -7.53 29.34
C PHE A 285 27.16 -8.12 30.32
N ARG A 286 27.57 -8.28 31.59
CA ARG A 286 26.62 -8.33 32.71
C ARG A 286 25.93 -6.96 32.82
N SER A 287 24.62 -6.98 32.94
CA SER A 287 23.84 -5.91 33.57
C SER A 287 23.10 -6.53 34.75
N ASP A 288 23.10 -5.86 35.89
CA ASP A 288 22.56 -6.40 37.13
C ASP A 288 21.03 -6.28 37.20
N THR A 289 20.38 -7.27 37.81
CA THR A 289 18.92 -7.33 37.93
C THR A 289 18.40 -6.37 39.00
N PHE A 290 17.87 -5.22 38.60
CA PHE A 290 16.97 -4.45 39.46
C PHE A 290 15.60 -5.14 39.54
N GLY A 291 15.29 -5.71 40.71
CA GLY A 291 13.98 -6.29 40.98
C GLY A 291 12.95 -5.24 41.38
N VAL A 292 11.84 -5.14 40.64
CA VAL A 292 10.66 -4.36 41.03
C VAL A 292 9.61 -5.32 41.56
N SER A 293 9.30 -5.25 42.86
CA SER A 293 8.24 -6.03 43.48
C SER A 293 6.88 -5.35 43.30
N ILE A 294 6.00 -5.94 42.49
CA ILE A 294 4.60 -5.52 42.41
C ILE A 294 3.75 -6.50 43.22
N SER A 295 3.14 -6.02 44.29
CA SER A 295 2.18 -6.78 45.10
C SER A 295 0.77 -6.55 44.57
N LEU A 296 0.16 -7.57 43.98
CA LEU A 296 -1.25 -7.56 43.55
C LEU A 296 -2.11 -8.30 44.57
N SER A 297 -2.86 -7.54 45.38
CA SER A 297 -3.88 -8.07 46.27
C SER A 297 -5.12 -8.46 45.48
N ALA A 298 -5.58 -9.70 45.62
CA ALA A 298 -6.77 -10.21 44.93
C ALA A 298 -8.07 -9.56 45.45
N PHE A 299 -9.08 -9.51 44.57
CA PHE A 299 -10.49 -9.41 44.94
C PHE A 299 -11.24 -10.58 44.32
N SER A 300 -12.06 -11.25 45.14
CA SER A 300 -12.84 -12.43 44.76
C SER A 300 -14.26 -12.06 44.37
N SER A 301 -14.80 -12.67 43.32
CA SER A 301 -16.24 -12.75 43.06
C SER A 301 -16.82 -14.00 43.75
N GLU A 302 -17.87 -13.83 44.54
CA GLU A 302 -18.56 -14.94 45.21
C GLU A 302 -19.46 -15.73 44.25
N SER A 303 -19.60 -17.03 44.51
CA SER A 303 -20.52 -17.91 43.80
C SER A 303 -21.89 -17.95 44.47
N SER A 304 -22.95 -17.58 43.74
CA SER A 304 -24.34 -17.83 44.15
C SER A 304 -24.89 -19.07 43.43
N SER A 305 -25.14 -20.14 44.17
CA SER A 305 -25.93 -21.29 43.71
C SER A 305 -27.42 -20.98 43.79
N ASN A 306 -28.18 -21.26 42.72
CA ASN A 306 -29.64 -21.38 42.77
C ASN A 306 -30.04 -22.81 42.38
N GLU A 307 -31.07 -23.32 43.04
CA GLU A 307 -31.50 -24.72 42.93
C GLU A 307 -32.40 -24.97 41.71
N VAL A 308 -32.57 -26.26 41.39
CA VAL A 308 -33.43 -26.73 40.31
C VAL A 308 -34.86 -26.85 40.82
N ASP A 309 -35.83 -26.37 40.04
CA ASP A 309 -37.23 -26.77 40.13
C ASP A 309 -37.69 -27.37 38.79
N SER A 310 -38.73 -28.20 38.82
CA SER A 310 -39.07 -29.16 37.76
C SER A 310 -40.51 -29.07 37.24
N ASP A 311 -40.79 -29.80 36.16
CA ASP A 311 -42.09 -30.02 35.53
C ASP A 311 -42.83 -28.81 34.92
N SER A 312 -42.79 -28.74 33.58
CA SER A 312 -43.97 -29.17 32.81
C SER A 312 -43.65 -29.35 31.32
N ALA A 313 -44.11 -30.44 30.73
CA ALA A 313 -43.77 -30.82 29.36
C ALA A 313 -44.82 -30.34 28.33
N GLU A 314 -44.47 -29.33 27.54
CA GLU A 314 -45.02 -29.12 26.19
C GLU A 314 -43.89 -29.31 25.16
N VAL A 315 -44.12 -30.13 24.13
CA VAL A 315 -43.14 -30.35 23.05
C VAL A 315 -43.17 -29.15 22.09
N LYS A 316 -42.49 -28.06 22.49
CA LYS A 316 -42.15 -26.97 21.59
C LYS A 316 -40.99 -27.42 20.69
N ARG A 317 -41.10 -27.15 19.40
CA ARG A 317 -39.99 -27.35 18.46
C ARG A 317 -38.99 -26.22 18.71
N ASP A 318 -37.74 -26.56 19.01
CA ASP A 318 -36.71 -25.55 19.24
C ASP A 318 -36.50 -24.68 17.98
N PRO A 319 -36.39 -23.35 18.13
CA PRO A 319 -36.10 -22.47 17.00
C PRO A 319 -34.69 -22.74 16.47
N ALA A 320 -34.50 -22.60 15.16
CA ALA A 320 -33.18 -22.71 14.54
C ALA A 320 -32.17 -21.77 15.21
N VAL A 321 -31.02 -22.30 15.62
CA VAL A 321 -29.93 -21.50 16.19
C VAL A 321 -29.40 -20.55 15.10
N VAL A 322 -29.59 -19.24 15.30
CA VAL A 322 -29.24 -18.23 14.29
C VAL A 322 -27.78 -17.82 14.41
N ARG A 323 -26.97 -18.35 13.51
CA ARG A 323 -25.55 -18.02 13.34
C ARG A 323 -25.37 -16.55 13.00
N SER A 324 -24.69 -15.81 13.88
CA SER A 324 -24.55 -14.34 13.79
C SER A 324 -23.13 -13.82 14.01
N TYR A 325 -22.26 -14.59 14.66
CA TYR A 325 -20.89 -14.19 15.00
C TYR A 325 -19.88 -14.67 13.95
N PHE A 326 -19.53 -13.78 13.02
CA PHE A 326 -18.65 -14.05 11.88
C PHE A 326 -17.40 -13.14 11.88
N PRO A 327 -16.46 -13.31 12.83
CA PRO A 327 -15.19 -12.60 12.84
C PRO A 327 -14.20 -13.18 11.80
N GLU A 328 -13.09 -12.47 11.59
CA GLU A 328 -11.93 -12.92 10.80
C GLU A 328 -10.78 -13.46 11.69
N THR A 329 -10.82 -13.14 12.98
CA THR A 329 -9.83 -13.55 14.02
C THR A 329 -10.55 -13.99 15.30
N TRP A 330 -9.92 -14.89 16.06
CA TRP A 330 -10.51 -15.53 17.25
C TRP A 330 -9.40 -15.93 18.25
N LEU A 331 -9.74 -16.11 19.53
CA LEU A 331 -8.81 -16.41 20.63
C LEU A 331 -7.56 -15.52 20.71
N TRP A 332 -7.73 -14.20 20.57
CA TRP A 332 -6.62 -13.23 20.65
C TRP A 332 -6.29 -12.88 22.11
N GLU A 333 -5.82 -13.87 22.86
CA GLU A 333 -5.77 -13.86 24.33
C GLU A 333 -4.37 -14.19 24.89
N LEU A 334 -4.16 -13.83 26.16
CA LEU A 334 -2.97 -14.13 26.94
C LEU A 334 -3.33 -14.99 28.15
N HIS A 335 -2.57 -16.08 28.37
CA HIS A 335 -2.76 -16.97 29.51
C HIS A 335 -1.43 -17.26 30.21
N ILE A 336 -1.48 -17.47 31.53
CA ILE A 336 -0.35 -17.94 32.34
C ILE A 336 -0.61 -19.40 32.71
N LEU A 337 0.36 -20.28 32.49
CA LEU A 337 0.26 -21.70 32.83
C LEU A 337 0.68 -21.94 34.29
N GLY A 338 0.11 -22.98 34.91
CA GLY A 338 0.40 -23.35 36.29
C GLY A 338 1.79 -23.96 36.50
N ASP A 339 2.01 -24.45 37.73
CA ASP A 339 3.24 -25.15 38.13
C ASP A 339 3.44 -26.51 37.44
N ASP A 340 2.38 -27.07 36.84
CA ASP A 340 2.42 -28.29 36.02
C ASP A 340 2.83 -28.03 34.56
N GLY A 341 2.85 -26.78 34.11
CA GLY A 341 3.12 -26.42 32.71
C GLY A 341 1.98 -26.76 31.75
N VAL A 342 0.74 -26.90 32.25
CA VAL A 342 -0.45 -27.20 31.43
C VAL A 342 -1.57 -26.18 31.70
N LEU A 343 -2.35 -25.88 30.67
CA LEU A 343 -3.62 -25.18 30.78
C LEU A 343 -4.64 -25.81 29.81
N SER A 344 -5.89 -25.91 30.25
CA SER A 344 -7.02 -26.30 29.40
C SER A 344 -8.04 -25.17 29.44
N VAL A 345 -8.32 -24.55 28.28
CA VAL A 345 -9.25 -23.43 28.16
C VAL A 345 -10.47 -23.89 27.37
N ASN A 346 -11.66 -23.71 27.95
CA ASN A 346 -12.94 -23.95 27.28
C ASN A 346 -13.37 -22.69 26.53
N THR A 347 -13.87 -22.82 25.31
CA THR A 347 -14.23 -21.70 24.43
C THR A 347 -15.31 -22.11 23.43
N GLU A 348 -16.13 -21.16 22.98
CA GLU A 348 -17.11 -21.36 21.91
C GLU A 348 -16.45 -21.05 20.55
N VAL A 349 -16.66 -21.90 19.54
CA VAL A 349 -16.12 -21.62 18.20
C VAL A 349 -17.00 -20.64 17.42
N PRO A 350 -16.43 -19.75 16.59
CA PRO A 350 -17.20 -18.78 15.83
C PRO A 350 -18.18 -19.45 14.86
N HIS A 351 -19.20 -18.69 14.44
CA HIS A 351 -20.24 -19.22 13.56
C HIS A 351 -19.81 -19.33 12.07
N THR A 352 -18.59 -18.87 11.75
CA THR A 352 -17.95 -19.00 10.43
C THR A 352 -17.61 -20.47 10.13
N ILE A 353 -18.18 -21.00 9.05
CA ILE A 353 -17.89 -22.35 8.53
C ILE A 353 -16.58 -22.25 7.74
N THR A 354 -15.47 -22.57 8.40
CA THR A 354 -14.11 -22.46 7.85
C THR A 354 -13.14 -23.33 8.65
N GLU A 355 -11.89 -23.38 8.20
CA GLU A 355 -10.76 -23.86 8.99
C GLU A 355 -10.10 -22.67 9.70
N TRP A 356 -10.16 -22.65 11.02
CA TRP A 356 -9.45 -21.67 11.83
C TRP A 356 -8.03 -22.16 12.05
N VAL A 357 -7.03 -21.35 11.68
CA VAL A 357 -5.61 -21.73 11.74
C VAL A 357 -4.84 -20.73 12.59
N GLY A 358 -4.00 -21.23 13.51
CA GLY A 358 -3.27 -20.40 14.46
C GLY A 358 -2.16 -21.16 15.18
N ASN A 359 -1.49 -20.50 16.11
CA ASN A 359 -0.50 -21.10 16.99
C ASN A 359 -0.39 -20.34 18.32
N SER A 360 0.47 -20.84 19.22
CA SER A 360 0.80 -20.17 20.47
C SER A 360 2.29 -19.84 20.57
N LEU A 361 2.60 -18.68 21.13
CA LEU A 361 3.95 -18.25 21.49
C LEU A 361 3.99 -18.07 23.00
N CYS A 362 4.96 -18.71 23.66
CA CYS A 362 5.15 -18.62 25.11
C CYS A 362 6.50 -18.03 25.45
N SER A 363 6.54 -17.24 26.52
CA SER A 363 7.74 -16.73 27.16
C SER A 363 7.89 -17.34 28.56
N ASN A 364 9.12 -17.68 28.94
CA ASN A 364 9.47 -18.18 30.28
C ASN A 364 10.79 -17.56 30.73
N THR A 365 10.90 -17.19 32.00
CA THR A 365 12.11 -16.55 32.56
C THR A 365 13.30 -17.50 32.70
N LYS A 366 13.08 -18.83 32.71
CA LYS A 366 14.13 -19.87 32.82
C LYS A 366 14.36 -20.63 31.50
N ASP A 367 13.30 -20.79 30.72
CA ASP A 367 13.28 -21.62 29.50
C ASP A 367 13.20 -20.81 28.21
N GLY A 368 13.01 -19.49 28.31
CA GLY A 368 12.98 -18.56 27.18
C GLY A 368 11.70 -18.61 26.37
N VAL A 369 11.79 -18.12 25.13
CA VAL A 369 10.69 -18.14 24.16
C VAL A 369 10.57 -19.53 23.54
N GLY A 370 9.34 -19.99 23.34
CA GLY A 370 8.98 -21.11 22.50
C GLY A 370 7.74 -20.80 21.66
N VAL A 371 7.56 -21.53 20.56
CA VAL A 371 6.46 -21.33 19.61
C VAL A 371 5.93 -22.70 19.20
N SER A 372 4.61 -22.90 19.22
CA SER A 372 4.00 -24.14 18.74
C SER A 372 4.04 -24.23 17.21
N PRO A 373 3.94 -25.45 16.64
CA PRO A 373 3.49 -25.62 15.26
C PRO A 373 2.16 -24.89 15.01
N MET A 374 1.87 -24.59 13.74
CA MET A 374 0.54 -24.16 13.33
C MET A 374 -0.44 -25.33 13.50
N ILE A 375 -1.59 -25.05 14.08
CA ILE A 375 -2.68 -26.00 14.29
C ILE A 375 -3.98 -25.44 13.70
N GLY A 376 -4.86 -26.34 13.30
CA GLY A 376 -6.15 -26.02 12.67
C GLY A 376 -7.31 -26.67 13.40
N ILE A 377 -8.46 -25.99 13.42
CA ILE A 377 -9.75 -26.58 13.79
C ILE A 377 -10.78 -26.28 12.70
N THR A 378 -11.42 -27.34 12.19
CA THR A 378 -12.40 -27.24 11.11
C THR A 378 -13.80 -27.07 11.70
N VAL A 379 -14.36 -25.85 11.59
CA VAL A 379 -15.74 -25.56 11.94
C VAL A 379 -16.63 -25.89 10.74
N PHE A 380 -17.46 -26.93 10.86
CA PHE A 380 -18.24 -27.44 9.74
C PHE A 380 -19.55 -28.09 10.18
N GLN A 381 -20.62 -27.79 9.44
CA GLN A 381 -21.90 -28.51 9.52
C GLN A 381 -22.31 -29.02 8.12
N PRO A 382 -22.90 -30.22 7.97
CA PRO A 382 -23.21 -30.79 6.65
C PRO A 382 -24.27 -30.03 5.85
N PHE A 383 -25.10 -29.26 6.53
CA PHE A 383 -26.17 -28.44 5.96
C PHE A 383 -25.99 -27.00 6.45
N PHE A 384 -26.00 -26.01 5.55
CA PHE A 384 -25.94 -24.61 5.94
C PHE A 384 -26.44 -23.61 4.89
N LEU A 385 -26.75 -22.41 5.38
CA LEU A 385 -27.00 -21.20 4.61
C LEU A 385 -25.77 -20.31 4.51
N SER A 386 -25.61 -19.64 3.37
CA SER A 386 -24.77 -18.45 3.22
C SER A 386 -25.51 -17.37 2.47
N PHE A 387 -25.31 -16.11 2.87
CA PHE A 387 -25.72 -14.96 2.07
C PHE A 387 -24.62 -14.62 1.05
N THR A 388 -25.03 -14.14 -0.14
CA THR A 388 -24.18 -13.31 -1.00
C THR A 388 -24.73 -11.89 -0.98
N LEU A 389 -23.92 -10.95 -0.49
CA LEU A 389 -24.27 -9.53 -0.31
C LEU A 389 -23.24 -8.65 -1.04
N PRO A 390 -23.61 -7.44 -1.49
CA PRO A 390 -22.63 -6.41 -1.83
C PRO A 390 -21.99 -5.85 -0.56
N TYR A 391 -20.87 -5.14 -0.67
CA TYR A 391 -20.22 -4.48 0.47
C TYR A 391 -21.10 -3.35 1.03
N SER A 392 -21.60 -2.48 0.15
CA SER A 392 -22.60 -1.46 0.45
C SER A 392 -23.76 -1.52 -0.57
N ALA A 393 -24.87 -0.86 -0.24
CA ALA A 393 -25.98 -0.63 -1.16
C ALA A 393 -26.69 0.69 -0.82
N ILE A 394 -27.42 1.27 -1.76
CA ILE A 394 -28.07 2.58 -1.57
C ILE A 394 -29.55 2.40 -1.21
N ARG A 395 -30.08 3.26 -0.32
CA ARG A 395 -31.49 3.25 0.07
C ARG A 395 -32.42 3.29 -1.16
N GLY A 396 -33.49 2.48 -1.13
CA GLY A 396 -34.49 2.44 -2.18
C GLY A 396 -34.05 1.78 -3.49
N GLU A 397 -32.87 1.15 -3.57
CA GLU A 397 -32.54 0.16 -4.60
C GLU A 397 -33.32 -1.14 -4.37
N ASN A 398 -33.52 -1.93 -5.44
CA ASN A 398 -34.09 -3.27 -5.33
C ASN A 398 -32.97 -4.31 -5.50
N LEU A 399 -32.51 -4.86 -4.38
CA LEU A 399 -31.33 -5.70 -4.26
C LEU A 399 -31.73 -7.18 -4.28
N PRO A 400 -31.20 -8.02 -5.19
CA PRO A 400 -31.35 -9.47 -5.11
C PRO A 400 -30.37 -10.05 -4.07
N VAL A 401 -30.85 -10.27 -2.85
CA VAL A 401 -30.14 -11.04 -1.83
C VAL A 401 -30.24 -12.53 -2.19
N LEU A 402 -29.09 -13.16 -2.41
CA LEU A 402 -29.00 -14.59 -2.65
C LEU A 402 -28.74 -15.31 -1.32
N VAL A 403 -29.62 -16.26 -0.97
CA VAL A 403 -29.46 -17.17 0.17
C VAL A 403 -29.17 -18.55 -0.39
N THR A 404 -27.91 -18.96 -0.37
CA THR A 404 -27.44 -20.25 -0.88
C THR A 404 -27.52 -21.32 0.22
N VAL A 405 -28.26 -22.37 -0.07
CA VAL A 405 -28.36 -23.60 0.72
C VAL A 405 -27.31 -24.58 0.20
N PHE A 406 -26.44 -25.09 1.08
CA PHE A 406 -25.46 -26.13 0.78
C PHE A 406 -25.87 -27.44 1.45
N ASN A 407 -25.86 -28.55 0.70
CA ASN A 407 -26.14 -29.89 1.21
C ASN A 407 -24.94 -30.82 0.95
N TYR A 408 -24.11 -31.05 1.98
CA TYR A 408 -22.99 -32.00 1.95
C TYR A 408 -23.38 -33.41 2.45
N MET A 409 -24.67 -33.72 2.54
CA MET A 409 -25.17 -35.09 2.78
C MET A 409 -25.19 -35.86 1.45
N THR A 410 -25.53 -37.15 1.47
CA THR A 410 -25.60 -38.01 0.26
C THR A 410 -26.97 -38.02 -0.42
N GLU A 411 -28.02 -37.59 0.28
CA GLU A 411 -29.41 -37.66 -0.15
C GLU A 411 -29.99 -36.28 -0.40
N CYS A 412 -31.07 -36.19 -1.19
CA CYS A 412 -31.74 -34.92 -1.44
C CYS A 412 -32.65 -34.50 -0.28
N LEU A 413 -32.77 -33.19 -0.08
CA LEU A 413 -33.60 -32.57 0.95
C LEU A 413 -34.59 -31.60 0.29
N THR A 414 -35.87 -31.72 0.63
CA THR A 414 -36.87 -30.68 0.33
C THR A 414 -36.77 -29.61 1.42
N MET A 415 -36.45 -28.38 1.01
CA MET A 415 -36.08 -27.28 1.88
C MET A 415 -37.06 -26.12 1.75
N GLU A 416 -37.60 -25.66 2.88
CA GLU A 416 -38.25 -24.35 2.96
C GLU A 416 -37.22 -23.31 3.43
N VAL A 417 -36.89 -22.34 2.59
CA VAL A 417 -36.02 -21.19 2.91
C VAL A 417 -36.89 -19.96 3.15
N ARG A 418 -36.69 -19.30 4.29
CA ARG A 418 -37.48 -18.16 4.76
C ARG A 418 -36.57 -17.00 5.13
N MET A 419 -36.85 -15.81 4.60
CA MET A 419 -36.18 -14.57 5.00
C MET A 419 -37.12 -13.73 5.86
N LYS A 420 -36.59 -13.15 6.93
CA LYS A 420 -37.36 -12.42 7.95
C LYS A 420 -37.39 -10.93 7.64
N GLU A 421 -38.56 -10.43 7.26
CA GLU A 421 -38.80 -9.00 7.06
C GLU A 421 -38.74 -8.23 8.39
N THR A 422 -38.33 -6.96 8.33
CA THR A 422 -38.19 -6.05 9.49
C THR A 422 -38.56 -4.63 9.06
N ASP A 423 -38.70 -3.68 10.00
CA ASP A 423 -38.99 -2.28 9.63
C ASP A 423 -37.86 -1.60 8.84
N ASP A 424 -36.65 -2.18 8.83
CA ASP A 424 -35.45 -1.63 8.20
C ASP A 424 -35.41 -1.84 6.66
N PHE A 425 -36.11 -2.86 6.14
CA PHE A 425 -36.17 -3.20 4.70
C PHE A 425 -37.45 -3.96 4.34
N ARG A 426 -37.91 -3.84 3.09
CA ARG A 426 -39.11 -4.54 2.58
C ARG A 426 -38.78 -5.63 1.57
N ILE A 427 -39.52 -6.74 1.59
CA ILE A 427 -39.35 -7.86 0.65
C ILE A 427 -40.29 -7.68 -0.56
N GLN A 428 -39.70 -7.53 -1.76
CA GLN A 428 -40.42 -7.39 -3.04
C GLN A 428 -40.21 -8.63 -3.94
N SER A 429 -40.17 -9.83 -3.35
CA SER A 429 -40.08 -11.08 -4.11
C SER A 429 -41.45 -11.56 -4.60
N ALA A 430 -41.57 -11.93 -5.87
CA ALA A 430 -42.80 -12.49 -6.45
C ALA A 430 -43.21 -13.85 -5.85
N LEU A 431 -42.26 -14.57 -5.23
CA LEU A 431 -42.52 -15.80 -4.47
C LEU A 431 -42.80 -15.53 -2.98
N GLY A 432 -42.77 -14.25 -2.55
CA GLY A 432 -42.86 -13.86 -1.14
C GLY A 432 -41.59 -14.12 -0.34
N ALA A 433 -41.74 -14.06 0.99
CA ALA A 433 -40.65 -14.23 1.96
C ALA A 433 -40.24 -15.69 2.22
N VAL A 434 -40.87 -16.66 1.53
CA VAL A 434 -40.66 -18.10 1.70
C VAL A 434 -40.51 -18.75 0.32
N GLN A 435 -39.48 -19.57 0.13
CA GLN A 435 -39.20 -20.28 -1.13
C GLN A 435 -38.89 -21.75 -0.83
N LYS A 436 -39.57 -22.67 -1.54
CA LYS A 436 -39.30 -24.11 -1.47
C LYS A 436 -38.34 -24.55 -2.57
N MET A 437 -37.42 -25.45 -2.27
CA MET A 437 -36.48 -26.02 -3.24
C MET A 437 -36.04 -27.44 -2.87
N CYS A 438 -35.74 -28.27 -3.88
CA CYS A 438 -35.08 -29.55 -3.71
C CYS A 438 -33.55 -29.38 -3.82
N VAL A 439 -32.79 -29.64 -2.76
CA VAL A 439 -31.31 -29.53 -2.75
C VAL A 439 -30.70 -30.92 -2.60
N CYS A 440 -29.99 -31.41 -3.62
CA CYS A 440 -29.47 -32.77 -3.63
C CYS A 440 -28.12 -32.92 -2.91
N GLY A 441 -27.74 -34.16 -2.62
CA GLY A 441 -26.49 -34.45 -1.93
C GLY A 441 -25.27 -34.05 -2.76
N GLY A 442 -24.37 -33.26 -2.17
CA GLY A 442 -23.23 -32.63 -2.86
C GLY A 442 -23.58 -31.40 -3.71
N ASP A 443 -24.83 -30.95 -3.70
CA ASP A 443 -25.33 -29.83 -4.51
C ASP A 443 -25.59 -28.57 -3.64
N SER A 444 -25.75 -27.42 -4.29
CA SER A 444 -26.10 -26.16 -3.63
C SER A 444 -27.04 -25.31 -4.48
N LYS A 445 -28.06 -24.71 -3.87
CA LYS A 445 -29.08 -23.92 -4.58
C LYS A 445 -29.40 -22.63 -3.84
N SER A 446 -29.68 -21.58 -4.60
CA SER A 446 -29.89 -20.24 -4.06
C SER A 446 -31.33 -19.77 -4.20
N ALA A 447 -31.94 -19.36 -3.09
CA ALA A 447 -33.15 -18.56 -3.10
C ALA A 447 -32.77 -17.11 -3.44
N LYS A 448 -33.49 -16.48 -4.37
CA LYS A 448 -33.30 -15.07 -4.75
C LYS A 448 -34.41 -14.25 -4.11
N PHE A 449 -34.09 -13.49 -3.07
CA PHE A 449 -35.04 -12.59 -2.42
C PHE A 449 -34.72 -11.14 -2.82
N HIS A 450 -35.70 -10.47 -3.40
CA HIS A 450 -35.60 -9.06 -3.75
C HIS A 450 -35.95 -8.21 -2.52
N ILE A 451 -35.05 -7.33 -2.07
CA ILE A 451 -35.29 -6.41 -0.95
C ILE A 451 -35.13 -4.95 -1.36
N VAL A 452 -35.85 -4.08 -0.68
CA VAL A 452 -35.71 -2.62 -0.77
C VAL A 452 -35.34 -2.07 0.62
N PRO A 453 -34.10 -1.63 0.84
CA PRO A 453 -33.70 -0.99 2.10
C PRO A 453 -34.44 0.33 2.31
N VAL A 454 -34.95 0.55 3.53
CA VAL A 454 -35.70 1.75 3.93
C VAL A 454 -34.86 2.65 4.84
N LYS A 455 -34.03 2.06 5.70
CA LYS A 455 -33.20 2.74 6.72
C LYS A 455 -31.74 2.88 6.28
N VAL A 456 -31.08 3.96 6.70
CA VAL A 456 -29.68 4.27 6.39
C VAL A 456 -28.76 3.93 7.57
N GLY A 457 -27.77 3.08 7.35
CA GLY A 457 -26.87 2.51 8.35
C GLY A 457 -26.66 1.01 8.15
N GLU A 458 -26.15 0.30 9.15
CA GLU A 458 -26.15 -1.16 9.15
C GLU A 458 -27.57 -1.70 9.39
N ILE A 459 -28.03 -2.62 8.54
CA ILE A 459 -29.28 -3.37 8.74
C ILE A 459 -29.01 -4.87 8.91
N ASP A 460 -29.77 -5.54 9.76
CA ASP A 460 -29.67 -6.98 10.00
C ASP A 460 -30.56 -7.77 9.02
N LEU A 461 -29.94 -8.60 8.18
CA LEU A 461 -30.62 -9.56 7.30
C LEU A 461 -30.59 -10.95 7.95
N GLU A 462 -31.77 -11.53 8.24
CA GLU A 462 -31.90 -12.85 8.86
C GLU A 462 -32.65 -13.82 7.94
N ALA A 463 -32.04 -14.97 7.67
CA ALA A 463 -32.63 -16.06 6.90
C ALA A 463 -32.53 -17.38 7.66
N THR A 464 -33.55 -18.22 7.51
CA THR A 464 -33.66 -19.55 8.13
C THR A 464 -34.08 -20.55 7.08
N ALA A 465 -33.64 -21.80 7.19
CA ALA A 465 -34.13 -22.88 6.34
C ALA A 465 -34.37 -24.14 7.16
N VAL A 466 -35.43 -24.86 6.81
CA VAL A 466 -35.89 -26.08 7.49
C VAL A 466 -36.20 -27.15 6.45
N SER A 467 -35.70 -28.37 6.65
CA SER A 467 -36.03 -29.51 5.81
C SER A 467 -37.41 -30.07 6.16
N MET A 468 -38.21 -30.34 5.14
CA MET A 468 -39.62 -30.71 5.25
C MET A 468 -39.85 -32.10 4.65
N GLU A 469 -40.95 -32.76 5.04
CA GLU A 469 -41.50 -33.86 4.24
C GLU A 469 -41.77 -33.38 2.81
N ASP A 470 -41.49 -34.22 1.81
CA ASP A 470 -41.60 -33.81 0.41
C ASP A 470 -43.06 -33.75 -0.07
N ASP A 471 -43.42 -32.60 -0.62
CA ASP A 471 -44.70 -32.31 -1.24
C ASP A 471 -44.66 -32.49 -2.78
N ASN A 472 -43.85 -33.45 -3.24
CA ASN A 472 -43.48 -33.67 -4.64
C ASN A 472 -42.67 -32.51 -5.25
N THR A 473 -41.89 -31.80 -4.41
CA THR A 473 -40.90 -30.79 -4.84
C THR A 473 -39.62 -31.44 -5.36
N CYS A 474 -39.19 -32.56 -4.77
CA CYS A 474 -38.03 -33.36 -5.20
C CYS A 474 -38.41 -34.44 -6.24
N VAL A 475 -39.03 -34.04 -7.35
CA VAL A 475 -39.52 -34.95 -8.41
C VAL A 475 -38.42 -35.92 -8.89
N ASN A 476 -38.71 -37.23 -8.80
CA ASN A 476 -37.83 -38.35 -9.20
C ASN A 476 -36.47 -38.43 -8.47
N GLN A 477 -36.34 -37.88 -7.25
CA GLN A 477 -35.12 -37.97 -6.44
C GLN A 477 -35.24 -38.93 -5.25
N ILE A 478 -34.09 -39.36 -4.71
CA ILE A 478 -34.03 -40.07 -3.43
C ILE A 478 -33.90 -39.03 -2.31
N ILE A 479 -34.89 -39.01 -1.42
CA ILE A 479 -35.09 -37.96 -0.42
C ILE A 479 -34.82 -38.53 0.96
N SER A 480 -34.01 -37.83 1.77
CA SER A 480 -33.66 -38.29 3.10
C SER A 480 -34.87 -38.31 4.02
N LYS A 481 -35.08 -39.43 4.71
CA LYS A 481 -36.02 -39.51 5.85
C LYS A 481 -35.37 -39.11 7.17
N GLU A 482 -34.04 -39.19 7.26
CA GLU A 482 -33.27 -38.84 8.44
C GLU A 482 -32.91 -37.34 8.47
N GLY A 483 -32.89 -36.68 7.30
CA GLY A 483 -32.69 -35.23 7.18
C GLY A 483 -33.92 -34.35 7.44
N ILE A 484 -35.12 -34.93 7.61
CA ILE A 484 -36.36 -34.16 7.85
C ILE A 484 -36.25 -33.42 9.20
N GLY A 485 -36.56 -32.13 9.20
CA GLY A 485 -36.44 -31.27 10.38
C GLY A 485 -35.04 -30.70 10.64
N VAL A 486 -34.02 -31.03 9.81
CA VAL A 486 -32.72 -30.33 9.84
C VAL A 486 -32.95 -28.85 9.53
N GLN A 487 -32.33 -27.97 10.33
CA GLN A 487 -32.50 -26.52 10.22
C GLN A 487 -31.19 -25.76 10.45
N ASP A 488 -31.05 -24.61 9.79
CA ASP A 488 -29.96 -23.64 9.98
C ASP A 488 -30.53 -22.22 9.88
N GLY A 489 -29.97 -21.31 10.68
CA GLY A 489 -30.29 -19.88 10.64
C GLY A 489 -29.03 -19.05 10.47
N VAL A 490 -29.08 -17.99 9.68
CA VAL A 490 -27.96 -17.07 9.48
C VAL A 490 -28.45 -15.62 9.56
N ARG A 491 -27.70 -14.78 10.28
CA ARG A 491 -27.86 -13.33 10.29
C ARG A 491 -26.57 -12.66 9.79
N ARG A 492 -26.69 -11.73 8.86
CA ARG A 492 -25.58 -10.89 8.36
C ARG A 492 -26.01 -9.42 8.30
N LYS A 493 -25.06 -8.53 8.54
CA LYS A 493 -25.25 -7.09 8.34
C LYS A 493 -25.05 -6.70 6.88
N LEU A 494 -25.82 -5.72 6.42
CA LEU A 494 -25.62 -5.00 5.16
C LEU A 494 -25.48 -3.50 5.47
N LEU A 495 -24.48 -2.84 4.86
CA LEU A 495 -24.31 -1.39 4.96
C LEU A 495 -25.20 -0.68 3.93
N VAL A 496 -26.14 0.14 4.41
CA VAL A 496 -27.04 0.94 3.57
C VAL A 496 -26.63 2.41 3.61
N GLU A 497 -26.24 2.95 2.46
CA GLU A 497 -25.89 4.35 2.26
C GLU A 497 -27.10 5.23 1.91
N PRO A 498 -27.06 6.53 2.27
CA PRO A 498 -28.01 7.51 1.76
C PRO A 498 -27.71 7.86 0.30
N GLU A 499 -28.74 8.07 -0.49
CA GLU A 499 -28.63 8.53 -1.88
C GLU A 499 -28.07 9.97 -1.99
N GLY A 500 -27.71 10.41 -3.21
CA GLY A 500 -27.28 11.79 -3.48
C GLY A 500 -25.80 12.08 -3.24
N ILE A 501 -25.45 13.37 -3.18
CA ILE A 501 -24.07 13.85 -3.05
C ILE A 501 -23.76 14.14 -1.57
N PRO A 502 -22.72 13.52 -0.96
CA PRO A 502 -22.36 13.75 0.44
C PRO A 502 -21.74 15.14 0.67
N GLN A 503 -22.02 15.71 1.84
CA GLN A 503 -21.49 16.97 2.34
C GLN A 503 -20.90 16.74 3.75
N GLU A 504 -19.79 17.41 4.07
CA GLU A 504 -19.13 17.36 5.37
C GLU A 504 -18.87 18.78 5.91
N TYR A 505 -19.35 19.03 7.12
CA TYR A 505 -19.09 20.24 7.90
C TYR A 505 -18.30 19.87 9.16
N THR A 506 -17.23 20.62 9.43
CA THR A 506 -16.40 20.46 10.64
C THR A 506 -16.13 21.83 11.23
N LYS A 507 -16.42 22.03 12.52
CA LYS A 507 -16.11 23.27 13.24
C LYS A 507 -15.43 22.95 14.57
N SER A 508 -14.19 23.38 14.70
CA SER A 508 -13.33 23.11 15.86
C SER A 508 -13.14 24.34 16.75
N PHE A 509 -12.93 24.13 18.04
CA PHE A 509 -12.54 25.17 18.99
C PHE A 509 -11.50 24.61 19.95
N TYR A 510 -10.50 25.44 20.29
CA TYR A 510 -9.50 25.14 21.32
C TYR A 510 -9.69 26.13 22.47
N LEU A 511 -10.17 25.61 23.60
CA LEU A 511 -10.71 26.37 24.73
C LEU A 511 -9.86 26.11 25.97
N CYS A 512 -9.20 27.15 26.48
CA CYS A 512 -8.31 27.06 27.64
C CYS A 512 -8.88 27.86 28.82
N PRO A 513 -9.68 27.25 29.72
CA PRO A 513 -10.11 27.93 30.94
C PRO A 513 -8.90 28.16 31.88
N GLU A 514 -8.62 29.43 32.19
CA GLU A 514 -7.71 29.82 33.27
C GLU A 514 -8.51 29.95 34.57
N GLY A 515 -9.21 28.89 34.98
CA GLY A 515 -10.17 28.89 36.09
C GLY A 515 -11.54 29.53 35.77
N SER A 516 -11.63 30.34 34.72
CA SER A 516 -12.85 30.99 34.24
C SER A 516 -13.75 30.04 33.44
N LEU A 517 -15.06 30.31 33.45
CA LEU A 517 -16.02 29.62 32.59
C LEU A 517 -15.97 30.21 31.18
N LEU A 518 -15.51 29.44 30.20
CA LEU A 518 -15.58 29.79 28.79
C LEU A 518 -16.87 29.22 28.17
N LYS A 519 -17.62 30.05 27.45
CA LYS A 519 -18.82 29.63 26.71
C LYS A 519 -18.63 29.88 25.21
N GLN A 520 -18.88 28.85 24.41
CA GLN A 520 -18.86 28.91 22.95
C GLN A 520 -20.19 28.39 22.39
N VAL A 521 -20.79 29.15 21.47
CA VAL A 521 -21.95 28.68 20.69
C VAL A 521 -21.46 28.15 19.34
N ILE A 522 -22.05 27.03 18.90
CA ILE A 522 -21.73 26.37 17.63
C ILE A 522 -23.01 26.21 16.84
N ASP A 523 -23.24 27.12 15.90
CA ASP A 523 -24.27 26.98 14.89
C ASP A 523 -23.80 26.03 13.79
N LEU A 524 -24.65 25.06 13.45
CA LEU A 524 -24.48 24.06 12.40
C LEU A 524 -25.33 24.42 11.17
N PRO A 525 -24.89 24.10 9.93
CA PRO A 525 -25.59 24.49 8.72
C PRO A 525 -26.93 23.76 8.59
N VAL A 526 -28.01 24.52 8.37
CA VAL A 526 -29.33 23.95 8.07
C VAL A 526 -29.52 23.94 6.55
N ALA A 527 -29.27 22.80 5.93
CA ALA A 527 -29.59 22.60 4.52
C ALA A 527 -31.10 22.77 4.27
N SER A 528 -31.48 23.39 3.16
CA SER A 528 -32.89 23.55 2.77
C SER A 528 -33.57 22.18 2.65
N ASN A 529 -34.70 21.98 3.36
CA ASN A 529 -35.41 20.70 3.44
C ASN A 529 -35.81 20.08 2.09
N ASN A 530 -35.85 20.87 1.01
CA ASN A 530 -36.18 20.42 -0.34
C ASN A 530 -34.97 19.86 -1.13
N GLU A 531 -33.75 20.01 -0.60
CA GLU A 531 -32.49 19.60 -1.24
C GLU A 531 -31.77 18.54 -0.40
N LEU A 532 -31.91 18.61 0.93
CA LEU A 532 -31.45 17.62 1.90
C LEU A 532 -32.11 16.24 1.66
N VAL A 533 -31.29 15.19 1.67
CA VAL A 533 -31.73 13.80 1.63
C VAL A 533 -32.25 13.39 3.02
N PRO A 534 -33.52 12.96 3.16
CA PRO A 534 -34.10 12.57 4.46
C PRO A 534 -33.26 11.49 5.16
N ASP A 535 -33.12 11.57 6.48
CA ASP A 535 -32.37 10.62 7.31
C ASP A 535 -30.88 10.42 6.95
N SER A 536 -30.30 11.27 6.07
CA SER A 536 -28.86 11.27 5.79
C SER A 536 -28.04 11.96 6.89
N THR A 537 -28.63 12.92 7.61
CA THR A 537 -27.93 13.76 8.59
C THR A 537 -27.37 12.95 9.76
N ARG A 538 -26.08 13.09 10.05
CA ARG A 538 -25.37 12.56 11.22
C ARG A 538 -24.58 13.69 11.86
N VAL A 539 -24.73 13.91 13.16
CA VAL A 539 -23.99 14.92 13.93
C VAL A 539 -23.21 14.22 15.04
N LYS A 540 -21.90 14.45 15.10
CA LYS A 540 -20.98 13.93 16.13
C LYS A 540 -20.19 15.07 16.74
N VAL A 541 -20.05 15.09 18.06
CA VAL A 541 -19.17 16.03 18.77
C VAL A 541 -18.02 15.27 19.42
N ASN A 542 -16.80 15.65 19.10
CA ASN A 542 -15.57 15.11 19.65
C ASN A 542 -14.99 16.08 20.69
N VAL A 543 -14.58 15.55 21.84
CA VAL A 543 -13.99 16.29 22.96
C VAL A 543 -12.73 15.57 23.45
N ILE A 544 -11.63 16.31 23.62
CA ILE A 544 -10.32 15.76 24.01
C ILE A 544 -9.44 16.84 24.66
N GLY A 545 -8.51 16.44 25.56
CA GLY A 545 -7.65 17.37 26.31
C GLY A 545 -6.50 17.95 25.50
N ASP A 546 -6.00 17.22 24.50
CA ASP A 546 -4.88 17.68 23.69
C ASP A 546 -5.31 18.22 22.31
N ILE A 547 -4.60 19.24 21.83
CA ILE A 547 -4.78 19.83 20.51
C ILE A 547 -4.48 18.85 19.36
N MET A 548 -3.51 17.95 19.54
CA MET A 548 -3.21 16.86 18.63
C MET A 548 -4.26 15.75 18.71
N GLY A 549 -5.17 15.78 19.69
CA GLY A 549 -6.16 14.76 19.99
C GLY A 549 -6.89 14.13 18.78
N PRO A 550 -7.54 14.90 17.89
CA PRO A 550 -8.22 14.34 16.72
C PRO A 550 -7.29 13.67 15.70
N THR A 551 -5.99 13.96 15.74
CA THR A 551 -4.95 13.29 14.95
C THR A 551 -4.44 12.03 15.64
N LEU A 552 -4.38 12.02 16.97
CA LEU A 552 -3.94 10.87 17.78
C LEU A 552 -5.05 9.82 17.97
N SER A 553 -6.32 10.21 17.86
CA SER A 553 -7.43 9.25 17.79
C SER A 553 -7.48 8.53 16.44
N ASN A 554 -7.16 9.25 15.36
CA ASN A 554 -7.02 8.71 14.00
C ASN A 554 -5.56 8.35 13.69
N LEU A 555 -4.78 7.93 14.71
CA LEU A 555 -3.33 7.73 14.59
C LEU A 555 -2.97 6.71 13.50
N LYS A 556 -3.77 5.65 13.33
CA LYS A 556 -3.58 4.65 12.25
C LYS A 556 -3.77 5.24 10.84
N ASP A 557 -4.56 6.30 10.72
CA ASP A 557 -4.78 7.00 9.45
C ASP A 557 -3.70 8.04 9.15
N LEU A 558 -2.90 8.44 10.13
CA LEU A 558 -1.74 9.33 9.95
C LEU A 558 -0.40 8.57 9.91
N LEU A 559 -0.22 7.55 10.76
CA LEU A 559 0.87 6.57 10.69
C LEU A 559 0.57 5.57 9.56
N LYS A 560 0.42 6.05 8.33
CA LYS A 560 0.26 5.18 7.16
C LYS A 560 1.61 4.68 6.68
N MET A 561 1.67 3.38 6.34
CA MET A 561 2.84 2.78 5.71
C MET A 561 3.20 3.54 4.43
N PRO A 562 4.44 4.03 4.26
CA PRO A 562 4.77 4.88 3.12
C PRO A 562 4.61 4.20 1.76
N TYR A 563 3.81 4.84 0.90
CA TYR A 563 3.33 4.28 -0.35
C TYR A 563 3.38 5.27 -1.51
N GLY A 564 3.02 4.81 -2.72
CA GLY A 564 3.05 5.63 -3.92
C GLY A 564 4.44 5.89 -4.49
N CYS A 565 4.59 7.05 -5.14
CA CYS A 565 5.82 7.61 -5.73
C CYS A 565 6.69 8.32 -4.67
N GLY A 566 7.84 8.89 -5.06
CA GLY A 566 8.76 9.59 -4.16
C GLY A 566 8.21 10.85 -3.49
N GLU A 567 7.13 11.43 -4.03
CA GLU A 567 6.39 12.55 -3.42
C GLU A 567 5.39 12.02 -2.38
N GLN A 568 4.57 11.02 -2.74
CA GLN A 568 3.59 10.36 -1.86
C GLN A 568 4.24 9.60 -0.68
N ASN A 569 5.45 9.07 -0.87
CA ASN A 569 6.23 8.40 0.17
C ASN A 569 6.69 9.37 1.27
N MET A 570 7.16 10.57 0.90
CA MET A 570 7.55 11.60 1.87
C MET A 570 6.34 12.23 2.57
N ALA A 571 5.23 12.39 1.84
CA ALA A 571 3.94 12.83 2.35
C ALA A 571 3.40 11.93 3.48
N SER A 572 3.52 10.60 3.33
CA SER A 572 3.11 9.62 4.35
C SER A 572 4.16 9.37 5.43
N TRP A 573 5.46 9.48 5.13
CA TRP A 573 6.54 9.36 6.12
C TRP A 573 6.53 10.52 7.11
N SER A 574 6.59 11.78 6.66
CA SER A 574 6.91 12.95 7.50
C SER A 574 6.03 13.11 8.77
N PRO A 575 4.71 12.84 8.75
CA PRO A 575 3.89 12.89 9.95
C PRO A 575 4.31 11.93 11.08
N ASN A 576 4.90 10.78 10.76
CA ASN A 576 5.44 9.84 11.76
C ASN A 576 6.53 10.52 12.62
N ILE A 577 7.34 11.39 12.01
CA ILE A 577 8.44 12.10 12.67
C ILE A 577 7.90 13.07 13.72
N TYR A 578 6.96 13.95 13.33
CA TYR A 578 6.44 14.99 14.23
C TYR A 578 5.57 14.43 15.34
N VAL A 579 4.82 13.35 15.09
CA VAL A 579 4.04 12.66 16.14
C VAL A 579 4.97 12.02 17.16
N LEU A 580 6.06 11.37 16.73
CA LEU A 580 7.06 10.83 17.67
C LEU A 580 7.78 11.93 18.44
N GLN A 581 8.17 13.05 17.80
CA GLN A 581 8.75 14.20 18.49
C GLN A 581 7.82 14.73 19.59
N TYR A 582 6.55 14.98 19.27
CA TYR A 582 5.55 15.42 20.24
C TYR A 582 5.36 14.43 21.39
N LEU A 583 5.07 13.15 21.10
CA LEU A 583 4.82 12.13 22.13
C LEU A 583 6.04 11.86 23.01
N THR A 584 7.26 12.00 22.47
CA THR A 584 8.51 11.93 23.25
C THR A 584 8.58 13.13 24.20
N ASN A 585 8.37 14.35 23.69
CA ASN A 585 8.52 15.58 24.46
C ASN A 585 7.46 15.73 25.56
N THR A 586 6.22 15.24 25.34
CA THR A 586 5.17 15.23 26.38
C THR A 586 5.26 14.03 27.32
N ASN A 587 6.19 13.09 27.11
CA ASN A 587 6.32 11.83 27.84
C ASN A 587 5.07 10.92 27.75
N GLN A 588 4.36 10.97 26.61
CA GLN A 588 3.14 10.19 26.33
C GLN A 588 3.36 9.06 25.31
N LEU A 589 4.60 8.85 24.84
CA LEU A 589 4.96 7.81 23.89
C LEU A 589 4.89 6.41 24.52
N THR A 590 4.24 5.46 23.83
CA THR A 590 4.24 4.04 24.20
C THR A 590 5.12 3.23 23.24
N ASP A 591 5.69 2.13 23.71
CA ASP A 591 6.58 1.27 22.91
C ASP A 591 5.91 0.77 21.63
N ALA A 592 4.62 0.42 21.68
CA ALA A 592 3.86 -0.04 20.52
C ALA A 592 3.76 1.03 19.42
N ILE A 593 3.41 2.28 19.78
CA ILE A 593 3.39 3.41 18.84
C ILE A 593 4.81 3.71 18.33
N GLN A 594 5.81 3.61 19.21
CA GLN A 594 7.20 3.86 18.85
C GLN A 594 7.73 2.86 17.82
N ASP A 595 7.49 1.56 18.01
CA ASP A 595 7.95 0.52 17.10
C ASP A 595 7.16 0.48 15.79
N GLU A 596 5.85 0.75 15.81
CA GLU A 596 5.04 0.89 14.61
C GLU A 596 5.55 2.06 13.74
N ALA A 597 5.65 3.26 14.31
CA ALA A 597 6.15 4.44 13.59
C ALA A 597 7.62 4.28 13.14
N LYS A 598 8.50 3.70 13.97
CA LYS A 598 9.88 3.36 13.54
C LYS A 598 9.88 2.32 12.41
N GLY A 599 8.93 1.37 12.39
CA GLY A 599 8.72 0.43 11.31
C GLY A 599 8.39 1.15 10.00
N TYR A 600 7.37 2.02 10.01
CA TYR A 600 6.96 2.80 8.84
C TYR A 600 8.05 3.76 8.35
N MET A 601 8.79 4.44 9.24
CA MET A 601 9.91 5.29 8.84
C MET A 601 11.06 4.50 8.18
N ARG A 602 11.39 3.29 8.67
CA ARG A 602 12.40 2.43 8.03
C ARG A 602 11.97 1.99 6.62
N VAL A 603 10.68 1.66 6.44
CA VAL A 603 10.11 1.34 5.12
C VAL A 603 10.13 2.58 4.21
N GLY A 604 9.74 3.75 4.72
CA GLY A 604 9.78 5.02 4.02
C GLY A 604 11.18 5.41 3.54
N TYR A 605 12.21 5.22 4.38
CA TYR A 605 13.61 5.45 4.01
C TYR A 605 14.08 4.50 2.89
N GLN A 606 13.89 3.18 3.05
CA GLN A 606 14.26 2.20 2.03
C GLN A 606 13.49 2.40 0.71
N ARG A 607 12.26 2.92 0.78
CA ARG A 607 11.45 3.27 -0.39
C ARG A 607 11.93 4.57 -1.04
N GLN A 608 12.29 5.60 -0.26
CA GLN A 608 12.77 6.87 -0.83
C GLN A 608 14.10 6.72 -1.57
N LEU A 609 15.00 5.84 -1.11
CA LEU A 609 16.25 5.55 -1.80
C LEU A 609 16.06 5.01 -3.23
N LYS A 610 14.89 4.44 -3.57
CA LYS A 610 14.55 4.02 -4.95
C LYS A 610 14.29 5.20 -5.88
N TYR A 611 13.98 6.37 -5.33
CA TYR A 611 13.71 7.60 -6.08
C TYR A 611 14.91 8.55 -6.11
N ARG A 612 16.09 8.07 -5.66
CA ARG A 612 17.34 8.81 -5.68
C ARG A 612 18.08 8.63 -7.00
N HIS A 613 18.66 9.72 -7.50
CA HIS A 613 19.54 9.74 -8.67
C HIS A 613 21.00 9.48 -8.30
N ARG A 614 21.82 9.19 -9.31
CA ARG A 614 23.27 8.91 -9.15
C ARG A 614 24.07 10.12 -8.65
N ASP A 615 23.52 11.31 -8.74
CA ASP A 615 24.10 12.58 -8.26
C ASP A 615 23.67 12.94 -6.83
N GLY A 616 22.80 12.13 -6.19
CA GLY A 616 22.30 12.34 -4.84
C GLY A 616 20.98 13.13 -4.74
N SER A 617 20.42 13.59 -5.85
CA SER A 617 19.11 14.23 -5.89
C SER A 617 17.95 13.24 -5.85
N TYR A 618 16.71 13.73 -5.68
CA TYR A 618 15.48 12.93 -5.74
C TYR A 618 14.48 13.51 -6.75
N SER A 619 13.75 12.66 -7.46
CA SER A 619 12.57 13.05 -8.26
C SER A 619 11.36 12.18 -7.87
N ALA A 620 10.15 12.50 -8.33
CA ALA A 620 8.96 11.71 -7.99
C ALA A 620 9.05 10.24 -8.46
N TRP A 621 9.71 10.01 -9.59
CA TRP A 621 9.76 8.72 -10.28
C TRP A 621 11.14 8.03 -10.24
N GLY A 622 12.19 8.75 -9.83
CA GLY A 622 13.56 8.24 -9.71
C GLY A 622 14.42 8.36 -10.98
N ASP A 623 15.59 7.72 -10.95
CA ASP A 623 16.52 7.61 -12.09
C ASP A 623 15.98 6.61 -13.12
N ASN A 624 15.10 7.08 -14.01
CA ASN A 624 14.45 6.28 -15.02
C ASN A 624 15.00 6.63 -16.42
N GLU A 625 15.89 5.78 -16.92
CA GLU A 625 16.75 6.01 -18.10
C GLU A 625 15.96 6.35 -19.38
N TYR A 626 14.73 5.87 -19.51
CA TYR A 626 13.83 6.12 -20.65
C TYR A 626 13.13 7.48 -20.66
N GLN A 627 13.14 8.23 -19.53
CA GLN A 627 12.44 9.52 -19.40
C GLN A 627 13.38 10.72 -19.28
N ASN A 628 14.70 10.52 -19.28
CA ASN A 628 15.70 11.59 -19.11
C ASN A 628 15.42 12.45 -17.85
N SER A 629 14.96 11.79 -16.77
CA SER A 629 14.46 12.44 -15.55
C SER A 629 15.57 13.20 -14.82
N THR A 630 15.25 14.38 -14.31
CA THR A 630 16.19 15.22 -13.54
C THR A 630 15.78 15.31 -12.08
N GLY A 631 16.78 15.45 -11.21
CA GLY A 631 16.61 15.71 -9.79
C GLY A 631 15.82 17.00 -9.52
N SER A 632 14.90 16.93 -8.56
CA SER A 632 14.09 18.06 -8.14
C SER A 632 14.73 18.76 -6.93
N THR A 633 15.03 20.05 -7.04
CA THR A 633 15.63 20.82 -5.94
C THR A 633 14.75 20.82 -4.71
N TRP A 634 13.45 21.08 -4.90
CA TRP A 634 12.50 21.17 -3.81
C TRP A 634 12.34 19.80 -3.11
N LEU A 635 12.18 18.70 -3.87
CA LEU A 635 12.00 17.37 -3.28
C LEU A 635 13.27 16.92 -2.55
N THR A 636 14.44 17.19 -3.13
CA THR A 636 15.73 16.90 -2.48
C THR A 636 15.86 17.64 -1.14
N ALA A 637 15.44 18.91 -1.05
CA ALA A 637 15.42 19.65 0.21
C ALA A 637 14.44 19.03 1.24
N PHE A 638 13.23 18.64 0.85
CA PHE A 638 12.27 18.01 1.76
C PHE A 638 12.70 16.63 2.26
N VAL A 639 13.35 15.85 1.39
CA VAL A 639 13.96 14.56 1.74
C VAL A 639 15.11 14.78 2.72
N VAL A 640 16.03 15.73 2.46
CA VAL A 640 17.12 16.09 3.38
C VAL A 640 16.60 16.48 4.76
N LYS A 641 15.61 17.38 4.83
CA LYS A 641 14.93 17.77 6.09
C LYS A 641 14.42 16.55 6.85
N SER A 642 13.59 15.74 6.20
CA SER A 642 12.88 14.64 6.86
C SER A 642 13.82 13.48 7.23
N MET A 643 14.81 13.17 6.40
CA MET A 643 15.86 12.20 6.73
C MET A 643 16.69 12.67 7.93
N ALA A 644 17.11 13.93 7.96
CA ALA A 644 17.91 14.44 9.07
C ALA A 644 17.14 14.46 10.40
N GLN A 645 15.88 14.90 10.40
CA GLN A 645 15.02 14.82 11.59
C GLN A 645 14.73 13.37 12.02
N SER A 646 14.68 12.41 11.07
CA SER A 646 14.48 10.98 11.37
C SER A 646 15.66 10.35 12.13
N ARG A 647 16.87 10.95 12.10
CA ARG A 647 18.08 10.45 12.80
C ARG A 647 17.93 10.31 14.31
N ALA A 648 16.94 10.98 14.91
CA ALA A 648 16.60 10.82 16.33
C ALA A 648 15.90 9.48 16.66
N PHE A 649 15.35 8.79 15.65
CA PHE A 649 14.50 7.61 15.84
C PHE A 649 14.93 6.38 15.04
N ILE A 650 15.58 6.56 13.89
CA ILE A 650 16.05 5.48 13.00
C ILE A 650 17.43 5.79 12.42
N ASP A 651 18.16 4.73 12.07
CA ASP A 651 19.46 4.84 11.40
C ASP A 651 19.29 5.31 9.94
N ILE A 652 19.99 6.38 9.59
CA ILE A 652 20.11 6.94 8.24
C ILE A 652 21.60 6.99 7.90
N ASP A 653 22.03 6.51 6.72
CA ASP A 653 23.44 6.63 6.31
C ASP A 653 23.81 8.11 6.13
N SER A 654 24.80 8.58 6.90
CA SER A 654 25.22 9.97 6.84
C SER A 654 25.78 10.34 5.47
N LYS A 655 26.42 9.41 4.74
CA LYS A 655 26.98 9.66 3.41
C LYS A 655 25.89 9.94 2.38
N ASP A 656 24.77 9.22 2.46
CA ASP A 656 23.63 9.44 1.58
C ASP A 656 23.05 10.85 1.81
N LEU A 657 22.91 11.25 3.08
CA LEU A 657 22.43 12.58 3.45
C LEU A 657 23.44 13.69 3.07
N ASP A 658 24.73 13.49 3.36
CA ASP A 658 25.82 14.41 3.02
C ASP A 658 25.92 14.64 1.50
N PHE A 659 25.70 13.59 0.70
CA PHE A 659 25.72 13.67 -0.76
C PHE A 659 24.53 14.48 -1.31
N SER A 660 23.31 14.22 -0.82
CA SER A 660 22.13 15.04 -1.14
C SER A 660 22.25 16.50 -0.68
N MET A 661 22.88 16.73 0.48
CA MET A 661 23.18 18.09 0.97
C MET A 661 24.21 18.80 0.07
N GLN A 662 25.29 18.13 -0.32
CA GLN A 662 26.28 18.69 -1.26
C GLN A 662 25.65 19.03 -2.62
N TRP A 663 24.74 18.18 -3.13
CA TRP A 663 24.00 18.47 -4.35
C TRP A 663 23.21 19.79 -4.26
N LEU A 664 22.51 20.04 -3.14
CA LEU A 664 21.78 21.29 -2.92
C LEU A 664 22.70 22.52 -2.83
N LEU A 665 23.85 22.40 -2.16
CA LEU A 665 24.83 23.48 -2.05
C LEU A 665 25.51 23.80 -3.40
N ASN A 666 25.69 22.80 -4.26
CA ASN A 666 26.30 22.97 -5.59
C ASN A 666 25.34 23.64 -6.60
N HIS A 667 24.02 23.49 -6.44
CA HIS A 667 23.00 24.12 -7.29
C HIS A 667 22.65 25.56 -6.85
N GLN A 668 23.68 26.35 -6.53
CA GLN A 668 23.57 27.77 -6.16
C GLN A 668 23.99 28.67 -7.33
N SER A 669 23.12 29.60 -7.72
CA SER A 669 23.42 30.66 -8.69
C SER A 669 24.42 31.68 -8.13
N LYS A 670 25.11 32.38 -9.03
CA LYS A 670 26.13 33.41 -8.71
C LYS A 670 25.65 34.51 -7.75
N ASP A 671 24.34 34.78 -7.72
CA ASP A 671 23.70 35.75 -6.83
C ASP A 671 23.47 35.27 -5.39
N GLY A 672 23.79 34.00 -5.09
CA GLY A 672 23.56 33.33 -3.82
C GLY A 672 22.23 32.55 -3.75
N CYS A 673 21.35 32.72 -4.74
CA CYS A 673 20.06 32.05 -4.77
C CYS A 673 20.17 30.58 -5.20
N ILE A 674 19.33 29.71 -4.65
CA ILE A 674 19.29 28.28 -5.02
C ILE A 674 18.45 28.09 -6.29
N GLN A 675 18.93 27.24 -7.20
CA GLN A 675 18.33 27.03 -8.51
C GLN A 675 17.13 26.08 -8.45
N SER A 676 16.05 26.41 -9.17
CA SER A 676 14.93 25.50 -9.39
C SER A 676 15.30 24.52 -10.52
N VAL A 677 15.73 23.31 -10.14
CA VAL A 677 16.07 22.22 -11.06
C VAL A 677 15.02 21.11 -10.91
N GLY A 678 14.70 20.44 -12.02
CA GLY A 678 13.69 19.39 -12.10
C GLY A 678 12.25 19.88 -11.96
N GLN A 679 11.30 18.98 -12.20
CA GLN A 679 9.89 19.20 -11.87
C GLN A 679 9.55 18.56 -10.52
N VAL A 680 8.71 19.25 -9.74
CA VAL A 680 7.87 18.65 -8.71
C VAL A 680 6.48 18.56 -9.33
N PHE A 681 5.85 17.38 -9.32
CA PHE A 681 4.47 17.24 -9.83
C PHE A 681 3.46 17.76 -8.79
N SER A 682 3.85 17.69 -7.52
CA SER A 682 3.26 18.44 -6.42
C SER A 682 3.71 19.91 -6.40
N ASN A 683 3.05 20.80 -7.14
CA ASN A 683 3.16 22.25 -6.91
C ASN A 683 2.93 22.63 -5.44
N TYR A 684 2.02 21.90 -4.81
CA TYR A 684 1.71 22.03 -3.40
C TYR A 684 2.72 21.42 -2.43
N LEU A 685 3.56 20.47 -2.86
CA LEU A 685 4.74 20.16 -2.04
C LEU A 685 5.67 21.38 -1.98
N LYS A 686 5.75 22.17 -3.06
CA LYS A 686 6.34 23.53 -3.04
C LYS A 686 5.51 24.53 -2.20
N GLY A 687 4.33 24.17 -1.73
CA GLY A 687 3.46 25.04 -0.97
C GLY A 687 2.99 26.26 -1.76
N GLY A 688 2.88 27.41 -1.08
CA GLY A 688 2.58 28.70 -1.70
C GLY A 688 3.64 29.27 -2.66
N LEU A 689 4.69 28.51 -3.06
CA LEU A 689 5.70 28.95 -4.03
C LEU A 689 5.15 29.08 -5.47
N GLY A 690 4.21 28.23 -5.87
CA GLY A 690 3.47 28.31 -7.13
C GLY A 690 4.25 28.06 -8.43
N ASP A 691 3.63 28.43 -9.57
CA ASP A 691 4.16 28.29 -10.93
C ASP A 691 5.18 29.40 -11.33
N GLY A 692 5.33 30.43 -10.50
CA GLY A 692 6.35 31.45 -10.71
C GLY A 692 7.72 30.99 -10.19
N GLU A 693 8.79 31.56 -10.72
CA GLU A 693 10.13 31.42 -10.12
C GLU A 693 10.19 32.20 -8.79
N ASN A 694 9.55 31.69 -7.74
CA ASN A 694 9.67 32.20 -6.38
C ASN A 694 11.01 31.76 -5.78
N VAL A 695 12.09 32.29 -6.36
CA VAL A 695 13.48 32.01 -6.01
C VAL A 695 13.76 32.35 -4.55
N GLY A 696 13.13 33.41 -4.02
CA GLY A 696 13.23 33.80 -2.61
C GLY A 696 12.68 32.72 -1.68
N GLY A 697 11.43 32.31 -1.87
CA GLY A 697 10.81 31.29 -1.03
C GLY A 697 11.44 29.90 -1.20
N LEU A 698 11.84 29.50 -2.42
CA LEU A 698 12.55 28.23 -2.65
C LEU A 698 13.92 28.22 -1.96
N THR A 699 14.67 29.32 -2.06
CA THR A 699 15.95 29.48 -1.35
C THR A 699 15.73 29.44 0.16
N ALA A 700 14.67 30.07 0.69
CA ALA A 700 14.34 30.03 2.11
C ALA A 700 13.99 28.60 2.60
N PHE A 701 13.17 27.86 1.84
CA PHE A 701 12.83 26.47 2.15
C PHE A 701 14.05 25.53 2.13
N ALA A 702 14.91 25.65 1.11
CA ALA A 702 16.13 24.86 1.04
C ALA A 702 17.12 25.23 2.17
N LEU A 703 17.23 26.50 2.56
CA LEU A 703 18.02 26.91 3.72
C LEU A 703 17.44 26.38 5.04
N ILE A 704 16.11 26.35 5.21
CA ILE A 704 15.47 25.69 6.36
C ILE A 704 15.86 24.21 6.40
N ALA A 705 15.78 23.49 5.28
CA ALA A 705 16.15 22.08 5.21
C ALA A 705 17.62 21.83 5.57
N LEU A 706 18.54 22.66 5.08
CA LEU A 706 19.98 22.54 5.36
C LEU A 706 20.30 22.89 6.84
N LEU A 707 19.63 23.87 7.42
CA LEU A 707 19.80 24.25 8.83
C LEU A 707 19.18 23.23 9.79
N GLU A 708 17.95 22.75 9.53
CA GLU A 708 17.34 21.64 10.29
C GLU A 708 18.12 20.32 10.12
N ALA A 709 18.86 20.14 9.02
CA ALA A 709 19.77 19.01 8.84
C ALA A 709 21.11 19.14 9.59
N GLY A 710 21.38 20.29 10.23
CA GLY A 710 22.56 20.52 11.05
C GLY A 710 23.79 21.02 10.30
N ILE A 711 23.65 21.59 9.10
CA ILE A 711 24.77 22.28 8.44
C ILE A 711 25.17 23.53 9.24
N ASP A 712 26.48 23.71 9.43
CA ASP A 712 27.02 24.92 10.05
C ASP A 712 26.66 26.16 9.22
N LYS A 713 25.97 27.12 9.84
CA LYS A 713 25.61 28.42 9.27
C LYS A 713 26.78 29.25 8.73
N ASN A 714 28.01 28.94 9.15
CA ASN A 714 29.24 29.56 8.66
C ASN A 714 29.69 29.03 7.28
N VAL A 715 29.06 27.98 6.74
CA VAL A 715 29.34 27.48 5.38
C VAL A 715 29.05 28.59 4.35
N PRO A 716 30.00 28.95 3.46
CA PRO A 716 29.84 30.11 2.57
C PRO A 716 28.58 30.08 1.70
N ALA A 717 28.16 28.91 1.23
CA ALA A 717 26.94 28.76 0.44
C ALA A 717 25.66 29.08 1.25
N VAL A 718 25.63 28.80 2.56
CA VAL A 718 24.51 29.17 3.44
C VAL A 718 24.44 30.69 3.63
N ALA A 719 25.59 31.33 3.90
CA ALA A 719 25.68 32.79 4.01
C ALA A 719 25.35 33.52 2.68
N ASN A 720 25.77 32.96 1.54
CA ASN A 720 25.36 33.42 0.21
C ASN A 720 23.84 33.29 0.00
N GLY A 721 23.24 32.21 0.50
CA GLY A 721 21.79 32.00 0.49
C GLY A 721 21.03 33.12 1.20
N PHE A 722 21.42 33.45 2.43
CA PHE A 722 20.82 34.60 3.15
C PHE A 722 21.13 35.94 2.47
N THR A 723 22.28 36.08 1.81
CA THR A 723 22.60 37.26 0.98
C THR A 723 21.68 37.38 -0.25
N CYS A 724 21.18 36.26 -0.80
CA CYS A 724 20.10 36.29 -1.79
C CYS A 724 18.76 36.71 -1.16
N LEU A 725 18.36 36.11 -0.03
CA LEU A 725 17.12 36.46 0.66
C LEU A 725 17.05 37.95 1.02
N ASP A 726 18.19 38.54 1.42
CA ASP A 726 18.31 39.97 1.70
C ASP A 726 18.04 40.87 0.48
N LYS A 727 18.33 40.40 -0.75
CA LYS A 727 17.99 41.11 -2.00
C LYS A 727 16.50 40.96 -2.35
N GLN A 728 15.92 39.77 -2.10
CA GLN A 728 14.55 39.44 -2.49
C GLN A 728 13.49 40.08 -1.58
N GLN A 729 13.83 40.42 -0.32
CA GLN A 729 12.89 40.93 0.68
C GLN A 729 12.02 42.11 0.20
N THR A 730 12.59 43.05 -0.56
CA THR A 730 11.94 44.34 -0.89
C THR A 730 10.63 44.21 -1.66
N ASN A 731 10.46 43.14 -2.43
CA ASN A 731 9.25 42.86 -3.23
C ASN A 731 8.60 41.52 -2.84
N ALA A 732 8.91 40.99 -1.65
CA ALA A 732 8.44 39.67 -1.23
C ALA A 732 6.92 39.66 -0.96
N ASP A 733 6.27 38.59 -1.40
CA ASP A 733 4.86 38.33 -1.10
C ASP A 733 4.69 37.80 0.34
N THR A 734 3.45 37.75 0.83
CA THR A 734 3.14 37.29 2.19
C THR A 734 3.61 35.86 2.46
N TYR A 735 3.56 34.95 1.49
CA TYR A 735 4.05 33.59 1.63
C TYR A 735 5.58 33.56 1.79
N THR A 736 6.30 34.24 0.90
CA THR A 736 7.77 34.31 0.94
C THR A 736 8.28 34.89 2.26
N LEU A 737 7.63 35.95 2.76
CA LEU A 737 7.95 36.54 4.07
C LEU A 737 7.72 35.55 5.22
N ALA A 738 6.68 34.72 5.19
CA ALA A 738 6.41 33.72 6.22
C ALA A 738 7.52 32.64 6.28
N VAL A 739 7.93 32.10 5.12
CA VAL A 739 9.02 31.12 5.05
C VAL A 739 10.36 31.76 5.45
N MET A 740 10.65 32.98 4.96
CA MET A 740 11.85 33.74 5.35
C MET A 740 11.90 34.01 6.87
N ALA A 741 10.77 34.29 7.52
CA ALA A 741 10.72 34.51 8.96
C ALA A 741 11.24 33.29 9.75
N TYR A 742 10.84 32.08 9.33
CA TYR A 742 11.32 30.85 9.96
C TYR A 742 12.80 30.59 9.62
N ALA A 743 13.20 30.74 8.34
CA ALA A 743 14.60 30.60 7.92
C ALA A 743 15.57 31.50 8.69
N TYR A 744 15.24 32.80 8.86
CA TYR A 744 16.05 33.70 9.68
C TYR A 744 16.01 33.39 11.18
N THR A 745 14.94 32.76 11.68
CA THR A 745 14.86 32.29 13.09
C THR A 745 15.86 31.16 13.33
N LEU A 746 16.01 30.22 12.40
CA LEU A 746 17.00 29.15 12.50
C LEU A 746 18.46 29.65 12.33
N TYR A 747 18.68 30.69 11.53
CA TYR A 747 20.02 31.23 11.28
C TYR A 747 20.57 32.08 12.44
N SER A 748 19.75 33.00 12.99
CA SER A 748 20.13 33.85 14.12
C SER A 748 18.92 34.48 14.81
N ASN A 749 18.70 34.12 16.08
CA ASN A 749 17.61 34.59 16.94
C ASN A 749 17.43 36.12 16.92
N ASP A 750 18.55 36.84 17.03
CA ASP A 750 18.66 38.30 17.13
C ASP A 750 18.84 39.01 15.78
N SER A 751 18.60 38.30 14.66
CA SER A 751 18.71 38.88 13.31
C SER A 751 17.82 40.14 13.16
N PRO A 752 18.39 41.33 12.84
CA PRO A 752 17.58 42.53 12.60
C PRO A 752 16.58 42.35 11.45
N LYS A 753 16.93 41.54 10.44
CA LYS A 753 16.05 41.18 9.33
C LYS A 753 14.84 40.37 9.80
N ARG A 754 15.03 39.42 10.72
CA ARG A 754 13.93 38.67 11.36
C ARG A 754 12.93 39.60 12.05
N VAL A 755 13.42 40.59 12.80
CA VAL A 755 12.57 41.57 13.51
C VAL A 755 11.75 42.40 12.52
N LEU A 756 12.37 42.86 11.42
CA LEU A 756 11.69 43.60 10.35
C LEU A 756 10.60 42.74 9.66
N ILE A 757 10.95 41.51 9.25
CA ILE A 757 10.01 40.59 8.59
C ILE A 757 8.83 40.24 9.52
N MET A 758 9.08 39.98 10.80
CA MET A 758 8.01 39.71 11.78
C MET A 758 7.14 40.94 12.07
N ALA A 759 7.68 42.16 11.98
CA ALA A 759 6.90 43.40 12.08
C ALA A 759 6.03 43.62 10.84
N GLU A 760 6.54 43.32 9.64
CA GLU A 760 5.80 43.40 8.39
C GLU A 760 4.68 42.34 8.32
N LEU A 761 4.98 41.09 8.65
CA LEU A 761 3.96 40.03 8.79
C LEU A 761 2.90 40.43 9.82
N LYS A 762 3.26 41.06 10.94
CA LYS A 762 2.30 41.58 11.92
C LYS A 762 1.37 42.66 11.34
N ALA A 763 1.83 43.43 10.34
CA ALA A 763 1.02 44.40 9.61
C ALA A 763 0.15 43.76 8.51
N ARG A 764 0.65 42.72 7.81
CA ARG A 764 -0.10 41.95 6.80
C ARG A 764 -1.11 40.93 7.41
N ALA A 765 -1.16 40.77 8.74
CA ALA A 765 -1.97 39.76 9.41
C ALA A 765 -3.48 40.06 9.38
N LYS A 766 -4.28 39.15 8.81
CA LYS A 766 -5.74 39.23 8.82
C LYS A 766 -6.29 38.75 10.17
N MET A 767 -7.31 39.45 10.68
CA MET A 767 -8.02 39.11 11.93
C MET A 767 -9.53 39.11 11.64
N PRO A 768 -10.16 37.95 11.39
CA PRO A 768 -11.56 37.88 10.95
C PRO A 768 -12.55 38.09 12.11
N ASN A 769 -12.16 37.73 13.33
CA ASN A 769 -12.92 37.86 14.57
C ASN A 769 -11.95 38.20 15.73
N GLN A 770 -12.49 38.72 16.84
CA GLN A 770 -11.71 38.83 18.08
C GLN A 770 -11.27 37.42 18.53
N GLY A 771 -9.95 37.22 18.62
CA GLY A 771 -9.34 35.94 18.99
C GLY A 771 -8.65 35.18 17.85
N GLN A 772 -8.86 35.53 16.57
CA GLN A 772 -8.26 34.80 15.45
C GLN A 772 -7.24 35.64 14.66
N LYS A 773 -6.21 34.97 14.13
CA LYS A 773 -5.14 35.58 13.31
C LYS A 773 -4.61 34.62 12.25
N TYR A 774 -4.54 35.07 11.01
CA TYR A 774 -4.02 34.29 9.88
C TYR A 774 -3.38 35.19 8.82
N TRP A 775 -2.78 34.56 7.81
CA TRP A 775 -2.18 35.23 6.65
C TRP A 775 -2.74 34.65 5.35
N SER A 776 -2.83 35.49 4.32
CA SER A 776 -3.26 35.11 2.98
C SER A 776 -2.35 35.70 1.91
N GLN A 777 -2.42 35.16 0.69
CA GLN A 777 -1.93 35.86 -0.49
C GLN A 777 -2.75 37.14 -0.74
N GLU A 778 -2.23 38.03 -1.59
CA GLU A 778 -2.89 39.29 -1.95
C GLU A 778 -4.04 39.05 -2.95
N GLU A 779 -5.06 39.90 -2.89
CA GLU A 779 -6.39 39.56 -3.39
C GLU A 779 -6.52 39.65 -4.91
N LYS A 780 -6.41 38.50 -5.60
CA LYS A 780 -7.36 38.21 -6.68
C LYS A 780 -8.76 38.30 -6.05
N LYS A 781 -9.53 39.34 -6.40
CA LYS A 781 -10.89 39.53 -5.91
C LYS A 781 -11.72 38.28 -6.20
N ARG A 782 -12.05 37.52 -5.15
CA ARG A 782 -13.18 36.60 -5.18
C ARG A 782 -14.42 37.45 -4.97
N ASP A 783 -15.35 37.44 -5.92
CA ASP A 783 -16.62 38.13 -5.75
C ASP A 783 -17.36 37.52 -4.56
N LYS A 784 -18.13 38.33 -3.83
CA LYS A 784 -18.86 37.90 -2.62
C LYS A 784 -20.16 37.18 -2.99
N THR A 785 -20.01 36.17 -3.84
CA THR A 785 -21.04 35.27 -4.36
C THR A 785 -20.49 33.84 -4.43
N ASP A 786 -19.66 33.44 -3.46
CA ASP A 786 -19.57 32.03 -3.07
C ASP A 786 -20.93 31.67 -2.42
N ASP A 787 -21.63 30.67 -2.96
CA ASP A 787 -22.98 30.30 -2.51
C ASP A 787 -23.02 29.83 -1.05
N ASP A 788 -24.09 30.21 -0.31
CA ASP A 788 -24.35 29.95 1.13
C ASP A 788 -24.29 28.46 1.56
N TYR A 789 -24.13 27.53 0.60
CA TYR A 789 -24.16 26.08 0.80
C TYR A 789 -22.78 25.42 0.90
N PHE A 790 -21.68 26.12 0.61
CA PHE A 790 -20.32 25.56 0.76
C PHE A 790 -19.57 26.18 1.94
N TYR A 791 -19.24 25.35 2.94
CA TYR A 791 -18.49 25.80 4.10
C TYR A 791 -17.03 26.08 3.75
N TRP A 792 -16.63 27.35 3.87
CA TRP A 792 -15.27 27.80 3.62
C TRP A 792 -14.29 27.24 4.67
N ARG A 793 -13.50 26.24 4.26
CA ARG A 793 -12.17 25.96 4.82
C ARG A 793 -11.15 26.87 4.11
N ALA A 794 -10.01 27.19 4.71
CA ALA A 794 -8.96 28.00 4.08
C ALA A 794 -8.29 27.31 2.87
N PRO A 795 -7.71 28.04 1.89
CA PRO A 795 -6.79 27.49 0.90
C PRO A 795 -5.51 26.95 1.54
N SER A 796 -4.89 25.94 0.92
CA SER A 796 -3.77 25.20 1.52
C SER A 796 -2.56 26.08 1.86
N ALA A 797 -2.20 27.00 0.95
CA ALA A 797 -1.11 27.96 1.17
C ALA A 797 -1.35 28.94 2.33
N GLU A 798 -2.61 29.23 2.70
CA GLU A 798 -2.93 30.08 3.86
C GLU A 798 -2.67 29.36 5.18
N VAL A 799 -3.00 28.07 5.24
CA VAL A 799 -2.70 27.19 6.38
C VAL A 799 -1.19 27.06 6.56
N GLU A 800 -0.47 26.77 5.48
CA GLU A 800 0.97 26.60 5.47
C GLU A 800 1.74 27.87 5.90
N MET A 801 1.45 29.03 5.29
CA MET A 801 2.13 30.28 5.69
C MET A 801 1.82 30.64 7.15
N THR A 802 0.59 30.40 7.60
CA THR A 802 0.19 30.66 8.99
C THR A 802 0.90 29.72 9.97
N ALA A 803 1.20 28.48 9.56
CA ALA A 803 2.03 27.53 10.31
C ALA A 803 3.52 27.94 10.35
N TYR A 804 4.11 28.43 9.27
CA TYR A 804 5.48 28.99 9.31
C TYR A 804 5.59 30.20 10.24
N VAL A 805 4.61 31.12 10.24
CA VAL A 805 4.60 32.25 11.18
C VAL A 805 4.39 31.79 12.63
N LEU A 806 3.63 30.72 12.87
CA LEU A 806 3.54 30.08 14.19
C LEU A 806 4.92 29.56 14.64
N MET A 807 5.62 28.78 13.81
CA MET A 807 6.95 28.24 14.13
C MET A 807 7.98 29.35 14.39
N ALA A 808 8.08 30.35 13.51
CA ALA A 808 8.99 31.49 13.65
C ALA A 808 8.75 32.34 14.92
N LYS A 809 7.54 32.24 15.49
CA LYS A 809 7.14 32.92 16.72
C LYS A 809 7.43 32.11 17.98
N ILE A 810 7.23 30.79 17.96
CA ILE A 810 7.40 29.94 19.16
C ILE A 810 8.83 29.41 19.34
N ALA A 811 9.62 29.31 18.27
CA ALA A 811 10.98 28.74 18.28
C ALA A 811 12.05 29.55 19.06
N LEU A 812 11.65 30.57 19.83
CA LEU A 812 12.53 31.27 20.79
C LEU A 812 12.18 31.01 22.27
N GLU A 813 11.22 30.12 22.56
CA GLU A 813 10.88 29.66 23.93
C GLU A 813 10.59 30.79 24.94
N GLN A 814 10.16 31.96 24.46
CA GLN A 814 9.95 33.14 25.31
C GLN A 814 8.74 32.97 26.22
N ALA A 815 8.86 33.40 27.49
CA ALA A 815 7.73 33.49 28.41
C ALA A 815 6.62 34.36 27.81
N GLY A 816 5.45 33.77 27.57
CA GLY A 816 4.32 34.42 26.89
C GLY A 816 4.25 34.20 25.37
N ALA A 817 5.17 33.44 24.75
CA ALA A 817 5.05 33.04 23.35
C ALA A 817 3.74 32.27 23.09
N VAL A 818 3.35 31.38 24.02
CA VAL A 818 2.13 30.56 23.96
C VAL A 818 0.85 31.41 23.87
N SER A 819 0.65 32.38 24.77
CA SER A 819 -0.54 33.25 24.77
C SER A 819 -0.55 34.20 23.57
N GLN A 820 0.61 34.70 23.15
CA GLN A 820 0.70 35.48 21.92
C GLN A 820 0.46 34.65 20.63
N ALA A 821 0.68 33.33 20.66
CA ALA A 821 0.47 32.42 19.54
C ALA A 821 -0.94 31.80 19.50
N GLN A 822 -1.66 31.79 20.62
CA GLN A 822 -3.01 31.21 20.78
C GLN A 822 -3.98 31.64 19.66
N ALA A 823 -3.96 32.92 19.25
CA ALA A 823 -4.85 33.43 18.20
C ALA A 823 -4.55 32.87 16.79
N ILE A 824 -3.31 32.42 16.55
CA ILE A 824 -2.89 31.74 15.31
C ILE A 824 -3.38 30.29 15.36
N VAL A 825 -3.19 29.64 16.51
CA VAL A 825 -3.58 28.26 16.78
C VAL A 825 -5.10 28.07 16.75
N GLN A 826 -5.88 29.01 17.27
CA GLN A 826 -7.35 29.01 17.19
C GLN A 826 -7.88 29.12 15.76
N TRP A 827 -7.15 29.76 14.84
CA TRP A 827 -7.49 29.75 13.42
C TRP A 827 -7.07 28.45 12.73
N LEU A 828 -5.84 27.96 12.97
CA LEU A 828 -5.34 26.70 12.40
C LEU A 828 -6.21 25.50 12.79
N THR A 829 -6.60 25.39 14.07
CA THR A 829 -7.48 24.30 14.54
C THR A 829 -8.85 24.31 13.86
N GLN A 830 -9.36 25.46 13.40
CA GLN A 830 -10.59 25.56 12.62
C GLN A 830 -10.45 25.11 11.16
N GLN A 831 -9.24 25.07 10.60
CA GLN A 831 -9.01 24.59 9.24
C GLN A 831 -8.86 23.06 9.16
N ARG A 832 -8.89 22.36 10.30
CA ARG A 832 -8.76 20.89 10.36
C ARG A 832 -10.06 20.19 9.98
N ASN A 833 -9.91 19.08 9.25
CA ASN A 833 -10.99 18.16 8.90
C ASN A 833 -11.38 17.25 10.09
N ALA A 834 -12.43 16.44 9.91
CA ALA A 834 -12.96 15.54 10.94
C ALA A 834 -11.95 14.49 11.46
N TYR A 835 -10.89 14.22 10.71
CA TYR A 835 -9.85 13.23 11.01
C TYR A 835 -8.56 13.88 11.56
N GLY A 836 -8.57 15.19 11.79
CA GLY A 836 -7.45 15.94 12.36
C GLY A 836 -6.38 16.41 11.36
N GLY A 837 -6.46 16.02 10.09
CA GLY A 837 -5.64 16.60 9.01
C GLY A 837 -6.19 17.94 8.51
N PHE A 838 -5.57 18.50 7.47
CA PHE A 838 -5.97 19.77 6.85
C PHE A 838 -6.51 19.55 5.43
N SER A 839 -6.17 20.41 4.46
CA SER A 839 -6.74 20.36 3.11
C SER A 839 -5.95 19.47 2.15
N SER A 840 -4.67 19.19 2.41
CA SER A 840 -3.85 18.20 1.69
C SER A 840 -2.67 17.73 2.58
N THR A 841 -1.50 17.38 2.01
CA THR A 841 -0.31 16.91 2.77
C THR A 841 0.68 17.95 3.35
N GLN A 842 1.36 18.87 2.62
CA GLN A 842 2.25 19.89 3.23
C GLN A 842 1.57 20.78 4.28
N ASP A 843 0.40 21.35 4.01
CA ASP A 843 -0.35 22.12 5.00
C ASP A 843 -0.61 21.27 6.25
N THR A 844 -0.90 19.97 6.10
CA THR A 844 -0.90 19.01 7.21
C THR A 844 0.49 18.78 7.83
N VAL A 845 1.57 18.56 7.07
CA VAL A 845 2.93 18.29 7.55
C VAL A 845 3.50 19.49 8.33
N VAL A 846 3.42 20.69 7.76
CA VAL A 846 3.92 21.95 8.33
C VAL A 846 3.03 22.43 9.47
N ALA A 847 1.69 22.32 9.37
CA ALA A 847 0.82 22.66 10.49
C ALA A 847 0.87 21.62 11.62
N LEU A 848 1.06 20.33 11.34
CA LEU A 848 1.36 19.34 12.38
C LEU A 848 2.72 19.60 13.02
N GLN A 849 3.78 19.94 12.28
CA GLN A 849 5.06 20.37 12.87
C GLN A 849 4.83 21.57 13.83
N ALA A 850 4.13 22.61 13.35
CA ALA A 850 3.85 23.81 14.13
C ALA A 850 2.95 23.57 15.35
N LEU A 851 1.95 22.69 15.23
CA LEU A 851 1.04 22.32 16.32
C LEU A 851 1.72 21.38 17.32
N CYS A 852 2.56 20.43 16.89
CA CYS A 852 3.38 19.60 17.79
C CYS A 852 4.32 20.48 18.63
N MET A 853 5.01 21.42 18.00
CA MET A 853 5.88 22.39 18.68
C MET A 853 5.08 23.26 19.67
N TYR A 854 3.89 23.73 19.31
CA TYR A 854 3.03 24.51 20.20
C TYR A 854 2.49 23.67 21.38
N ALA A 855 2.02 22.45 21.11
CA ALA A 855 1.49 21.53 22.11
C ALA A 855 2.54 21.17 23.17
N THR A 856 3.80 20.98 22.73
CA THR A 856 4.95 20.76 23.62
C THR A 856 5.15 21.91 24.63
N LEU A 857 4.88 23.16 24.23
CA LEU A 857 5.00 24.35 25.09
C LEU A 857 3.76 24.59 25.98
N VAL A 858 2.60 24.05 25.60
CA VAL A 858 1.34 24.12 26.38
C VAL A 858 1.27 23.01 27.43
N TYR A 859 1.86 21.84 27.16
CA TYR A 859 1.83 20.70 28.06
C TYR A 859 2.71 20.92 29.29
N GLN A 860 2.08 21.37 30.39
CA GLN A 860 2.75 21.68 31.67
C GLN A 860 2.23 20.81 32.84
N GLY A 861 1.33 19.87 32.56
CA GLY A 861 0.69 18.98 33.55
C GLY A 861 -0.28 19.67 34.52
N GLY A 862 -0.97 18.86 35.32
CA GLY A 862 -2.02 19.30 36.22
C GLY A 862 -3.24 19.82 35.46
N MET A 863 -3.68 19.08 34.43
CA MET A 863 -4.95 19.30 33.74
C MET A 863 -6.11 18.79 34.60
N ASP A 864 -7.15 19.62 34.75
CA ASP A 864 -8.46 19.24 35.32
C ASP A 864 -9.53 20.14 34.71
N ILE A 865 -10.38 19.58 33.84
CA ILE A 865 -11.33 20.33 33.01
C ILE A 865 -12.68 19.60 32.95
N SER A 866 -13.76 20.31 33.29
CA SER A 866 -15.13 19.89 32.98
C SER A 866 -15.59 20.53 31.67
N VAL A 867 -15.87 19.71 30.66
CA VAL A 867 -16.57 20.13 29.44
C VAL A 867 -18.04 19.74 29.56
N LYS A 868 -18.93 20.72 29.46
CA LYS A 868 -20.39 20.55 29.38
C LYS A 868 -20.88 21.04 28.02
N MET A 869 -21.87 20.36 27.45
CA MET A 869 -22.53 20.76 26.22
C MET A 869 -24.04 20.65 26.38
N ASP A 870 -24.71 21.80 26.26
CA ASP A 870 -26.16 21.91 26.29
C ASP A 870 -26.70 21.95 24.86
N ILE A 871 -27.72 21.15 24.58
CA ILE A 871 -28.54 21.20 23.36
C ILE A 871 -30.03 21.31 23.77
N PRO A 872 -30.94 21.70 22.86
CA PRO A 872 -32.37 21.70 23.17
C PRO A 872 -32.84 20.34 23.68
N ASN A 873 -33.29 20.30 24.94
CA ASN A 873 -33.76 19.12 25.68
C ASN A 873 -32.72 18.05 26.06
N SER A 874 -31.40 18.29 25.98
CA SER A 874 -30.38 17.35 26.50
C SER A 874 -29.07 18.03 26.91
N MET A 875 -28.32 17.42 27.82
CA MET A 875 -27.03 17.91 28.31
C MET A 875 -26.03 16.77 28.40
N TYR A 876 -24.81 17.02 27.90
CA TYR A 876 -23.69 16.07 27.88
C TYR A 876 -22.53 16.66 28.71
N GLN A 877 -21.81 15.82 29.44
CA GLN A 877 -20.65 16.24 30.23
C GLN A 877 -19.53 15.19 30.18
N THR A 878 -18.28 15.66 30.16
CA THR A 878 -17.09 14.82 30.38
C THR A 878 -16.06 15.57 31.24
N GLY A 879 -15.23 14.82 31.96
CA GLY A 879 -14.11 15.33 32.76
C GLY A 879 -12.79 14.89 32.15
N ILE A 880 -11.87 15.84 31.98
CA ILE A 880 -10.57 15.65 31.34
C ILE A 880 -9.46 15.98 32.34
N ASN A 881 -8.49 15.10 32.49
CA ASN A 881 -7.31 15.25 33.34
C ASN A 881 -6.08 14.63 32.69
N ASP A 882 -4.92 14.73 33.33
CA ASP A 882 -3.64 14.26 32.79
C ASP A 882 -3.66 12.79 32.32
N SER A 883 -4.46 11.92 32.96
CA SER A 883 -4.54 10.48 32.64
C SER A 883 -5.44 10.13 31.44
N ASN A 884 -6.38 11.00 31.06
CA ASN A 884 -7.27 10.78 29.92
C ASN A 884 -7.21 11.91 28.87
N SER A 885 -6.21 12.80 28.94
CA SER A 885 -6.04 13.95 28.04
C SER A 885 -5.94 13.58 26.54
N LEU A 886 -5.47 12.36 26.22
CA LEU A 886 -5.40 11.80 24.87
C LEU A 886 -6.61 10.92 24.48
N VAL A 887 -7.59 10.72 25.38
CA VAL A 887 -8.78 9.90 25.09
C VAL A 887 -9.84 10.74 24.40
N LEU A 888 -10.24 10.33 23.20
CA LEU A 888 -11.30 10.99 22.45
C LEU A 888 -12.68 10.61 23.01
N THR A 889 -13.39 11.56 23.61
CA THR A 889 -14.80 11.40 23.94
C THR A 889 -15.63 11.82 22.73
N THR A 890 -16.42 10.91 22.16
CA THR A 890 -17.35 11.20 21.07
C THR A 890 -18.80 11.10 21.55
N TRP A 891 -19.62 12.07 21.16
CA TRP A 891 -21.07 12.09 21.39
C TRP A 891 -21.81 12.13 20.05
N ASP A 892 -22.63 11.11 19.80
CA ASP A 892 -23.61 11.11 18.70
C ASP A 892 -24.85 11.93 19.10
N LEU A 893 -25.26 12.88 18.25
CA LEU A 893 -26.34 13.83 18.54
C LEU A 893 -27.55 13.65 17.61
N PRO A 894 -28.76 14.08 18.05
CA PRO A 894 -29.97 14.03 17.22
C PRO A 894 -29.77 14.72 15.85
N PRO A 895 -30.24 14.14 14.73
CA PRO A 895 -30.08 14.72 13.39
C PRO A 895 -30.68 16.13 13.22
N GLN A 896 -31.60 16.53 14.09
CA GLN A 896 -32.25 17.84 14.09
C GLN A 896 -31.46 18.93 14.85
N THR A 897 -30.25 18.63 15.34
CA THR A 897 -29.46 19.56 16.16
C THR A 897 -28.85 20.66 15.31
N THR A 898 -29.35 21.89 15.45
CA THR A 898 -28.90 23.07 14.67
C THR A 898 -27.95 23.99 15.43
N GLN A 899 -27.95 23.94 16.77
CA GLN A 899 -27.11 24.78 17.62
C GLN A 899 -26.65 24.02 18.86
N LEU A 900 -25.38 24.19 19.24
CA LEU A 900 -24.76 23.64 20.46
C LEU A 900 -24.28 24.78 21.36
N SER A 901 -24.43 24.64 22.67
CA SER A 901 -23.87 25.54 23.68
C SER A 901 -22.81 24.80 24.50
N VAL A 902 -21.53 25.02 24.19
CA VAL A 902 -20.40 24.38 24.88
C VAL A 902 -19.89 25.29 26.00
N ASN A 903 -19.79 24.74 27.21
CA ASN A 903 -19.37 25.40 28.44
C ASN A 903 -18.17 24.65 29.02
N VAL A 904 -17.01 25.32 29.16
CA VAL A 904 -15.75 24.70 29.59
C VAL A 904 -15.19 25.45 30.80
N GLN A 905 -14.85 24.70 31.86
CA GLN A 905 -14.34 25.24 33.12
C GLN A 905 -13.27 24.32 33.71
N GLY A 906 -12.24 24.89 34.34
CA GLY A 906 -11.17 24.12 34.99
C GLY A 906 -9.81 24.80 34.84
N LYS A 907 -8.74 24.00 34.84
CA LYS A 907 -7.35 24.41 34.51
C LYS A 907 -6.83 23.51 33.38
N GLY A 908 -6.44 24.13 32.27
CA GLY A 908 -5.83 23.46 31.12
C GLY A 908 -6.44 23.92 29.81
N CYS A 909 -6.36 23.10 28.77
CA CYS A 909 -7.04 23.31 27.49
C CYS A 909 -7.83 22.07 27.08
N ALA A 910 -8.90 22.26 26.32
CA ALA A 910 -9.65 21.20 25.67
C ALA A 910 -9.97 21.58 24.22
N MET A 911 -9.86 20.61 23.31
CA MET A 911 -10.35 20.73 21.95
C MET A 911 -11.76 20.16 21.85
N VAL A 912 -12.69 20.93 21.26
CA VAL A 912 -14.05 20.50 20.97
C VAL A 912 -14.31 20.67 19.48
N GLN A 913 -14.71 19.60 18.80
CA GLN A 913 -14.95 19.59 17.36
C GLN A 913 -16.35 19.03 17.07
N ALA A 914 -17.21 19.86 16.46
CA ALA A 914 -18.49 19.41 15.93
C ALA A 914 -18.33 19.02 14.46
N ASN A 915 -18.74 17.79 14.14
CA ASN A 915 -18.74 17.22 12.80
C ASN A 915 -20.18 16.90 12.38
N MET A 916 -20.59 17.34 11.20
CA MET A 916 -21.91 17.09 10.64
C MET A 916 -21.78 16.59 9.21
N LYS A 917 -22.45 15.49 8.89
CA LYS A 917 -22.50 14.89 7.54
C LYS A 917 -23.95 14.76 7.09
N TYR A 918 -24.24 15.03 5.83
CA TYR A 918 -25.56 14.88 5.22
C TYR A 918 -25.41 14.76 3.70
N ASN A 919 -26.44 14.28 3.01
CA ASN A 919 -26.44 14.22 1.54
C ASN A 919 -27.45 15.22 0.93
N ILE A 920 -27.21 15.63 -0.31
CA ILE A 920 -28.14 16.44 -1.10
C ILE A 920 -28.52 15.74 -2.41
N HIS A 921 -29.79 15.79 -2.82
CA HIS A 921 -30.28 15.01 -3.97
C HIS A 921 -29.67 15.46 -5.31
N LYS A 922 -29.59 16.76 -5.55
CA LYS A 922 -28.84 17.42 -6.63
C LYS A 922 -28.48 18.84 -6.19
N LYS A 923 -27.35 19.39 -6.65
CA LYS A 923 -27.26 20.85 -6.81
C LYS A 923 -28.33 21.29 -7.83
N LYS A 924 -28.87 22.51 -7.67
CA LYS A 924 -29.55 23.17 -8.80
C LYS A 924 -28.54 23.40 -9.94
N GLU A 925 -29.01 23.78 -11.12
CA GLU A 925 -28.16 24.24 -12.21
C GLU A 925 -27.56 25.63 -11.89
N GLU A 926 -26.60 25.64 -10.96
CA GLU A 926 -25.65 26.73 -10.74
C GLU A 926 -24.88 26.94 -12.05
N LYS A 927 -25.20 28.04 -12.75
CA LYS A 927 -24.78 28.41 -14.12
C LYS A 927 -23.28 28.19 -14.44
N GLU A 928 -22.89 26.96 -14.71
CA GLU A 928 -21.49 26.52 -14.99
C GLU A 928 -20.46 27.27 -14.11
N SER A 929 -20.76 27.40 -12.81
CA SER A 929 -20.05 28.32 -11.91
C SER A 929 -18.62 27.85 -11.58
N ALA A 930 -17.70 28.13 -12.50
CA ALA A 930 -16.25 28.08 -12.34
C ALA A 930 -15.69 26.79 -11.69
N THR A 931 -16.27 25.63 -12.00
CA THR A 931 -15.70 24.33 -11.61
C THR A 931 -14.35 24.13 -12.31
N SER A 932 -13.29 23.96 -11.53
CA SER A 932 -11.90 23.93 -12.03
C SER A 932 -11.64 22.78 -13.00
N PHE A 933 -12.37 21.67 -12.87
CA PHE A 933 -12.40 20.56 -13.83
C PHE A 933 -13.77 20.45 -14.51
N LEU A 934 -13.77 19.94 -15.74
CA LEU A 934 -14.97 19.56 -16.47
C LEU A 934 -14.86 18.10 -16.90
N VAL A 935 -15.89 17.31 -16.55
CA VAL A 935 -15.90 15.85 -16.65
C VAL A 935 -17.07 15.40 -17.49
N ARG A 936 -16.81 14.47 -18.41
CA ARG A 936 -17.81 13.89 -19.31
C ARG A 936 -17.71 12.37 -19.25
N VAL A 937 -18.80 11.73 -18.82
CA VAL A 937 -18.88 10.28 -18.63
C VAL A 937 -19.74 9.68 -19.73
N ASN A 938 -19.21 8.69 -20.44
CA ASN A 938 -19.91 7.98 -21.51
C ASN A 938 -19.88 6.48 -21.24
N LEU A 939 -21.02 5.80 -21.43
CA LEU A 939 -21.12 4.35 -21.33
C LEU A 939 -21.27 3.72 -22.73
N TYR A 940 -20.56 2.63 -22.97
CA TYR A 940 -20.63 1.86 -24.22
C TYR A 940 -20.80 0.36 -23.95
N ARG A 941 -21.23 -0.38 -24.99
CA ARG A 941 -21.16 -1.85 -24.98
C ARG A 941 -19.71 -2.31 -24.84
N SER A 942 -19.51 -3.42 -24.13
CA SER A 942 -18.25 -4.15 -24.18
C SER A 942 -18.02 -4.74 -25.57
N LYS A 943 -16.75 -4.91 -25.97
CA LYS A 943 -16.38 -5.75 -27.14
C LYS A 943 -16.17 -7.21 -26.76
N SER A 944 -16.01 -7.52 -25.47
CA SER A 944 -15.76 -8.87 -24.93
C SER A 944 -17.04 -9.61 -24.53
N ASP A 945 -18.13 -8.89 -24.19
CA ASP A 945 -19.49 -9.42 -24.04
C ASP A 945 -20.49 -8.57 -24.83
N ILE A 946 -20.77 -9.01 -26.05
CA ILE A 946 -21.68 -8.30 -26.98
C ILE A 946 -23.15 -8.57 -26.60
N ASP A 947 -23.48 -9.81 -26.22
CA ASP A 947 -24.87 -10.31 -26.24
C ASP A 947 -25.54 -10.35 -24.85
N ASN A 948 -24.78 -10.53 -23.76
CA ASN A 948 -25.36 -10.77 -22.42
C ASN A 948 -25.46 -9.51 -21.55
N CYS A 949 -24.90 -8.39 -22.01
CA CYS A 949 -24.82 -7.10 -21.31
C CYS A 949 -24.10 -7.07 -19.96
N LYS A 950 -23.51 -8.20 -19.52
CA LYS A 950 -22.84 -8.31 -18.23
C LYS A 950 -21.58 -7.47 -18.19
N LYS A 951 -21.01 -7.08 -19.34
CA LYS A 951 -19.91 -6.10 -19.42
C LYS A 951 -20.31 -4.79 -20.10
N ARG A 952 -19.76 -3.69 -19.57
CA ARG A 952 -19.92 -2.34 -20.09
C ARG A 952 -18.58 -1.62 -20.06
N THR A 953 -18.31 -0.81 -21.08
CA THR A 953 -17.11 0.04 -21.13
C THR A 953 -17.47 1.41 -20.57
N LEU A 954 -16.86 1.78 -19.45
CA LEU A 954 -16.98 3.11 -18.86
C LEU A 954 -15.85 3.98 -19.40
N ARG A 955 -16.18 5.04 -20.15
CA ARG A 955 -15.23 6.04 -20.65
C ARG A 955 -15.40 7.33 -19.87
N ILE A 956 -14.34 7.76 -19.22
CA ILE A 956 -14.30 9.03 -18.49
C ILE A 956 -13.37 9.97 -19.24
N CYS A 957 -13.88 11.15 -19.56
CA CYS A 957 -13.15 12.22 -20.21
C CYS A 957 -13.07 13.41 -19.27
N VAL A 958 -11.88 13.98 -19.11
CA VAL A 958 -11.59 15.06 -18.17
C VAL A 958 -10.79 16.14 -18.90
N ARG A 959 -11.10 17.40 -18.63
CA ARG A 959 -10.22 18.54 -18.93
C ARG A 959 -10.21 19.53 -17.78
N TYR A 960 -9.14 20.31 -17.70
CA TYR A 960 -9.10 21.48 -16.83
C TYR A 960 -9.87 22.64 -17.49
N ALA A 961 -10.37 23.56 -16.65
CA ALA A 961 -11.16 24.72 -17.07
C ALA A 961 -10.48 26.06 -16.77
N LEU A 962 -9.50 26.09 -15.85
CA LEU A 962 -8.75 27.29 -15.50
C LEU A 962 -7.54 27.51 -16.44
N PRO A 963 -7.03 28.74 -16.62
CA PRO A 963 -6.05 29.08 -17.66
C PRO A 963 -4.69 28.34 -17.62
N ASN A 964 -4.29 27.77 -16.48
CA ASN A 964 -3.05 27.02 -16.34
C ASN A 964 -3.26 25.53 -16.71
N PHE A 965 -2.35 24.67 -16.27
CA PHE A 965 -2.57 23.24 -16.12
C PHE A 965 -3.12 22.97 -14.70
N SER A 966 -3.76 21.82 -14.49
CA SER A 966 -3.94 21.29 -13.14
C SER A 966 -2.66 20.59 -12.68
N ASN A 967 -2.54 20.35 -11.37
CA ASN A 967 -1.47 19.53 -10.84
C ASN A 967 -1.84 18.04 -10.98
N MET A 968 -1.10 17.16 -10.29
CA MET A 968 -1.51 15.76 -10.13
C MET A 968 -2.96 15.67 -9.63
N ALA A 969 -3.80 14.95 -10.37
CA ALA A 969 -5.23 14.87 -10.12
C ALA A 969 -5.66 13.42 -9.92
N ILE A 970 -6.67 13.21 -9.07
CA ILE A 970 -7.31 11.90 -8.88
C ILE A 970 -8.70 11.93 -9.52
N VAL A 971 -8.99 10.85 -10.26
CA VAL A 971 -10.34 10.50 -10.68
C VAL A 971 -10.78 9.32 -9.81
N GLU A 972 -11.56 9.61 -8.78
CA GLU A 972 -12.19 8.62 -7.90
C GLU A 972 -13.52 8.17 -8.54
N VAL A 973 -13.66 6.87 -8.78
CA VAL A 973 -14.84 6.29 -9.44
C VAL A 973 -15.50 5.29 -8.51
N LYS A 974 -16.57 5.69 -7.82
CA LYS A 974 -17.42 4.75 -7.07
C LYS A 974 -18.24 3.90 -8.06
N MET A 975 -18.29 2.58 -7.84
CA MET A 975 -19.08 1.68 -8.67
C MET A 975 -20.59 1.83 -8.40
N VAL A 976 -21.43 1.49 -9.39
CA VAL A 976 -22.87 1.29 -9.18
C VAL A 976 -23.08 -0.05 -8.46
N THR A 977 -24.01 -0.11 -7.51
CA THR A 977 -24.27 -1.31 -6.70
C THR A 977 -24.44 -2.57 -7.57
N GLY A 978 -23.67 -3.61 -7.27
CA GLY A 978 -23.64 -4.86 -8.04
C GLY A 978 -22.67 -4.90 -9.22
N TRP A 979 -21.96 -3.81 -9.55
CA TRP A 979 -20.92 -3.76 -10.59
C TRP A 979 -19.51 -3.73 -10.00
N THR A 980 -18.55 -4.34 -10.71
CA THR A 980 -17.14 -4.42 -10.29
C THR A 980 -16.19 -4.13 -11.45
N PRO A 981 -15.01 -3.52 -11.20
CA PRO A 981 -14.04 -3.19 -12.25
C PRO A 981 -13.30 -4.43 -12.77
N VAL A 982 -13.22 -4.59 -14.09
CA VAL A 982 -12.49 -5.69 -14.75
C VAL A 982 -10.99 -5.45 -14.62
N LYS A 983 -10.37 -6.10 -13.62
CA LYS A 983 -8.98 -5.84 -13.15
C LYS A 983 -7.90 -5.91 -14.23
N SER A 984 -8.11 -6.63 -15.34
CA SER A 984 -7.17 -6.64 -16.47
C SER A 984 -7.16 -5.31 -17.23
N THR A 985 -8.33 -4.79 -17.59
CA THR A 985 -8.45 -3.52 -18.36
C THR A 985 -7.94 -2.32 -17.57
N VAL A 986 -8.11 -2.31 -16.24
CA VAL A 986 -7.57 -1.28 -15.35
C VAL A 986 -6.03 -1.32 -15.31
N LYS A 987 -5.41 -2.51 -15.35
CA LYS A 987 -3.95 -2.66 -15.45
C LYS A 987 -3.39 -2.19 -16.79
N GLU A 988 -4.14 -2.40 -17.88
CA GLU A 988 -3.74 -2.03 -19.24
C GLU A 988 -3.61 -0.50 -19.42
N LEU A 989 -4.40 0.30 -18.68
CA LEU A 989 -4.26 1.75 -18.64
C LEU A 989 -2.90 2.22 -18.12
N VAL A 990 -2.29 1.49 -17.18
CA VAL A 990 -0.91 1.76 -16.71
C VAL A 990 0.09 1.30 -17.76
N ALA A 991 -0.07 0.08 -18.31
CA ALA A 991 0.84 -0.47 -19.32
C ALA A 991 0.90 0.36 -20.62
N THR A 992 -0.16 1.12 -20.91
CA THR A 992 -0.25 2.04 -22.06
C THR A 992 0.06 3.51 -21.71
N ASN A 993 0.52 3.79 -20.49
CA ASN A 993 0.81 5.14 -19.96
C ASN A 993 -0.38 6.13 -20.08
N GLN A 994 -1.62 5.65 -20.03
CA GLN A 994 -2.82 6.52 -19.98
C GLN A 994 -3.08 7.06 -18.57
N ILE A 995 -2.63 6.33 -17.54
CA ILE A 995 -2.67 6.72 -16.12
C ILE A 995 -1.31 6.40 -15.49
N GLN A 996 -0.94 7.13 -14.43
CA GLN A 996 0.32 6.90 -13.72
C GLN A 996 0.21 5.73 -12.72
N LYS A 997 -0.97 5.53 -12.13
CA LYS A 997 -1.26 4.49 -11.12
C LYS A 997 -2.78 4.32 -10.99
N PHE A 998 -3.22 3.17 -10.46
CA PHE A 998 -4.56 2.99 -9.91
C PHE A 998 -4.51 2.31 -8.54
N GLU A 999 -5.56 2.47 -7.74
CA GLU A 999 -5.85 1.67 -6.54
C GLU A 999 -7.31 1.17 -6.61
N ILE A 1000 -7.58 -0.06 -6.15
CA ILE A 1000 -8.92 -0.67 -6.15
C ILE A 1000 -9.29 -0.98 -4.70
N ASN A 1001 -10.30 -0.30 -4.18
CA ASN A 1001 -10.90 -0.56 -2.87
C ASN A 1001 -12.20 -1.37 -3.08
N PRO A 1002 -12.97 -1.73 -2.03
CA PRO A 1002 -14.20 -2.52 -2.19
C PRO A 1002 -15.27 -1.87 -3.07
N ASP A 1003 -15.44 -0.54 -2.95
CA ASP A 1003 -16.55 0.23 -3.56
C ASP A 1003 -16.12 1.16 -4.70
N ASN A 1004 -14.86 1.59 -4.76
CA ASN A 1004 -14.36 2.57 -5.71
C ASN A 1004 -12.98 2.19 -6.30
N VAL A 1005 -12.63 2.84 -7.42
CA VAL A 1005 -11.31 2.79 -8.05
C VAL A 1005 -10.76 4.19 -8.17
N ASP A 1006 -9.55 4.40 -7.67
CA ASP A 1006 -8.85 5.68 -7.69
C ASP A 1006 -7.80 5.68 -8.80
N PHE A 1007 -7.95 6.56 -9.80
CA PHE A 1007 -7.03 6.71 -10.92
C PHE A 1007 -6.17 7.96 -10.77
N TYR A 1008 -4.85 7.81 -10.88
CA TYR A 1008 -3.88 8.89 -10.67
C TYR A 1008 -3.35 9.44 -12.01
N PHE A 1009 -3.44 10.75 -12.20
CA PHE A 1009 -2.96 11.50 -13.37
C PHE A 1009 -1.90 12.51 -12.98
N ASP A 1010 -0.91 12.74 -13.85
CA ASP A 1010 0.18 13.70 -13.68
C ASP A 1010 -0.26 15.16 -13.73
N GLU A 1011 -1.08 15.50 -14.73
CA GLU A 1011 -1.75 16.78 -14.92
C GLU A 1011 -2.92 16.61 -15.90
N PHE A 1012 -3.96 17.43 -15.80
CA PHE A 1012 -4.89 17.69 -16.91
C PHE A 1012 -4.69 19.11 -17.44
N ASP A 1013 -4.67 19.23 -18.77
CA ASP A 1013 -4.58 20.50 -19.49
C ASP A 1013 -5.96 20.93 -20.01
N HIS A 1014 -5.98 21.92 -20.93
CA HIS A 1014 -7.19 22.39 -21.60
C HIS A 1014 -7.81 21.35 -22.55
N ARG A 1015 -7.03 20.36 -22.98
CA ARG A 1015 -7.48 19.28 -23.87
C ARG A 1015 -8.24 18.23 -23.07
N GLU A 1016 -9.23 17.62 -23.72
CA GLU A 1016 -9.99 16.53 -23.13
C GLU A 1016 -9.18 15.22 -23.19
N ARG A 1017 -8.64 14.80 -22.04
CA ARG A 1017 -7.97 13.52 -21.88
C ARG A 1017 -9.03 12.48 -21.49
N CYS A 1018 -9.19 11.46 -22.32
CA CYS A 1018 -10.13 10.36 -22.07
C CYS A 1018 -9.41 9.06 -21.78
N PHE A 1019 -9.92 8.28 -20.83
CA PHE A 1019 -9.53 6.90 -20.56
C PHE A 1019 -10.78 6.03 -20.47
N ALA A 1020 -10.64 4.71 -20.65
CA ALA A 1020 -11.76 3.78 -20.58
C ALA A 1020 -11.35 2.42 -20.01
N PHE A 1021 -12.22 1.81 -19.23
CA PHE A 1021 -12.04 0.45 -18.69
C PHE A 1021 -13.38 -0.31 -18.71
N GLU A 1022 -13.33 -1.64 -18.60
CA GLU A 1022 -14.54 -2.45 -18.50
C GLU A 1022 -14.97 -2.61 -17.04
N VAL A 1023 -16.28 -2.53 -16.82
CA VAL A 1023 -16.95 -2.95 -15.58
C VAL A 1023 -17.83 -4.15 -15.91
N GLU A 1024 -17.87 -5.12 -15.00
CA GLU A 1024 -18.68 -6.33 -15.12
C GLU A 1024 -19.71 -6.41 -13.99
N GLN A 1025 -20.91 -6.86 -14.32
CA GLN A 1025 -21.98 -7.12 -13.38
C GLN A 1025 -21.66 -8.39 -12.60
N SER A 1026 -21.60 -8.28 -11.28
CA SER A 1026 -21.45 -9.41 -10.37
C SER A 1026 -22.69 -10.31 -10.40
N ASN A 1027 -22.69 -11.36 -9.57
CA ASN A 1027 -23.88 -12.22 -9.37
C ASN A 1027 -25.09 -11.48 -8.73
N ILE A 1028 -25.00 -10.17 -8.48
CA ILE A 1028 -26.01 -9.34 -7.81
C ILE A 1028 -26.63 -8.35 -8.82
N GLU A 1029 -27.69 -8.79 -9.50
CA GLU A 1029 -28.42 -8.04 -10.52
C GLU A 1029 -29.34 -6.94 -9.92
N VAL A 1030 -28.77 -5.86 -9.41
CA VAL A 1030 -29.54 -4.77 -8.78
C VAL A 1030 -30.51 -4.12 -9.77
N SER A 1031 -31.78 -4.02 -9.36
CA SER A 1031 -32.84 -3.31 -10.08
C SER A 1031 -33.11 -1.94 -9.45
N ASN A 1032 -33.50 -0.95 -10.25
CA ASN A 1032 -33.70 0.44 -9.77
C ASN A 1032 -32.47 1.01 -9.03
N SER A 1033 -31.25 0.67 -9.51
CA SER A 1033 -29.98 1.14 -8.98
C SER A 1033 -29.89 2.68 -9.02
N LYS A 1034 -29.24 3.29 -8.04
CA LYS A 1034 -29.02 4.75 -8.00
C LYS A 1034 -27.79 5.14 -8.81
N PRO A 1035 -27.63 6.43 -9.17
CA PRO A 1035 -26.40 6.91 -9.77
C PRO A 1035 -25.23 6.76 -8.79
N ALA A 1036 -24.09 6.28 -9.29
CA ALA A 1036 -22.84 6.32 -8.56
C ALA A 1036 -22.08 7.63 -8.84
N LEU A 1037 -21.11 7.96 -8.00
CA LEU A 1037 -20.35 9.20 -8.06
C LEU A 1037 -18.97 8.99 -8.69
N ILE A 1038 -18.67 9.82 -9.70
CA ILE A 1038 -17.30 10.11 -10.13
C ILE A 1038 -16.91 11.45 -9.51
N LYS A 1039 -15.82 11.48 -8.77
CA LYS A 1039 -15.24 12.67 -8.16
C LYS A 1039 -13.86 12.90 -8.77
N VAL A 1040 -13.73 13.98 -9.54
CA VAL A 1040 -12.42 14.44 -10.03
C VAL A 1040 -11.98 15.60 -9.16
N TYR A 1041 -10.74 15.55 -8.70
CA TYR A 1041 -10.15 16.60 -7.87
C TYR A 1041 -8.67 16.74 -8.15
N ASP A 1042 -8.18 17.98 -8.09
CA ASP A 1042 -6.75 18.22 -7.88
C ASP A 1042 -6.39 17.58 -6.53
N TYR A 1043 -5.37 16.71 -6.52
CA TYR A 1043 -5.01 15.96 -5.31
C TYR A 1043 -4.51 16.88 -4.19
N TYR A 1044 -4.08 18.09 -4.54
CA TYR A 1044 -3.49 19.03 -3.62
C TYR A 1044 -4.42 20.19 -3.24
N GLU A 1045 -5.16 20.74 -4.19
CA GLU A 1045 -6.24 21.67 -3.91
C GLU A 1045 -7.59 20.95 -4.04
N ILE A 1046 -7.93 20.09 -3.07
CA ILE A 1046 -9.16 19.25 -3.09
C ILE A 1046 -10.47 20.07 -3.26
N LYS A 1047 -10.41 21.39 -3.08
CA LYS A 1047 -11.49 22.33 -3.44
C LYS A 1047 -11.73 22.42 -4.95
N ASP A 1048 -10.67 22.43 -5.74
CA ASP A 1048 -10.68 22.33 -7.20
C ASP A 1048 -11.12 20.92 -7.57
N SER A 1049 -12.42 20.70 -7.48
CA SER A 1049 -13.06 19.41 -7.67
C SER A 1049 -14.40 19.54 -8.36
N VAL A 1050 -14.83 18.46 -9.00
CA VAL A 1050 -16.16 18.32 -9.58
C VAL A 1050 -16.66 16.91 -9.31
N MET A 1051 -17.92 16.81 -8.88
CA MET A 1051 -18.61 15.54 -8.71
C MET A 1051 -19.66 15.40 -9.80
N THR A 1052 -19.67 14.25 -10.47
CA THR A 1052 -20.61 13.92 -11.55
C THR A 1052 -21.22 12.56 -11.26
N MET A 1053 -22.55 12.51 -11.27
CA MET A 1053 -23.30 11.27 -11.14
C MET A 1053 -23.36 10.52 -12.48
N TYR A 1054 -23.21 9.19 -12.45
CA TYR A 1054 -23.39 8.34 -13.62
C TYR A 1054 -24.25 7.11 -13.29
N GLU A 1055 -24.95 6.59 -14.29
CA GLU A 1055 -25.88 5.46 -14.16
C GLU A 1055 -25.48 4.36 -15.16
N ILE A 1056 -25.54 3.09 -14.73
CA ILE A 1056 -25.38 1.95 -15.63
C ILE A 1056 -26.77 1.37 -15.93
N LYS A 1057 -27.27 1.60 -17.15
CA LYS A 1057 -28.55 1.06 -17.62
C LYS A 1057 -28.30 -0.11 -18.57
N THR A 1058 -28.66 -1.32 -18.13
CA THR A 1058 -28.64 -2.54 -18.94
C THR A 1058 -29.96 -2.69 -19.70
N ILE A 1059 -29.91 -2.42 -21.00
CA ILE A 1059 -30.99 -2.68 -21.95
C ILE A 1059 -30.37 -3.45 -23.11
N CYS A 1060 -30.76 -4.72 -23.29
CA CYS A 1060 -30.14 -5.64 -24.24
C CYS A 1060 -31.00 -5.83 -25.48
N GLY A 1061 -30.42 -5.71 -26.67
CA GLY A 1061 -31.08 -6.05 -27.93
C GLY A 1061 -32.26 -5.14 -28.33
N THR A 1062 -32.45 -4.01 -27.66
CA THR A 1062 -33.44 -2.99 -28.04
C THR A 1062 -32.80 -1.87 -28.87
N LYS A 1063 -33.61 -0.98 -29.45
CA LYS A 1063 -33.11 0.15 -30.27
C LYS A 1063 -32.51 1.28 -29.42
N GLU A 1064 -32.72 1.22 -28.12
CA GLU A 1064 -32.23 2.14 -27.10
C GLU A 1064 -30.97 1.61 -26.39
N GLU A 1065 -30.41 0.46 -26.83
CA GLU A 1065 -29.15 -0.04 -26.29
C GLU A 1065 -27.98 0.91 -26.60
N LEU A 1066 -27.02 0.96 -25.68
CA LEU A 1066 -25.82 1.80 -25.75
C LEU A 1066 -25.04 1.56 -27.06
N PRO A 1067 -24.38 2.61 -27.60
CA PRO A 1067 -23.51 2.44 -28.76
C PRO A 1067 -22.31 1.54 -28.44
N PHE A 1068 -21.77 0.91 -29.49
CA PHE A 1068 -20.41 0.38 -29.41
C PHE A 1068 -19.40 1.53 -29.32
N PRO A 1069 -18.24 1.32 -28.68
CA PRO A 1069 -17.15 2.28 -28.73
C PRO A 1069 -16.60 2.36 -30.16
N GLU A 1070 -16.59 3.56 -30.74
CA GLU A 1070 -16.05 3.82 -32.07
C GLU A 1070 -14.57 3.41 -32.18
N PRO A 1071 -14.04 3.16 -33.40
CA PRO A 1071 -12.62 2.85 -33.60
C PRO A 1071 -11.69 4.01 -33.21
N TRP A 1072 -11.31 4.04 -31.93
CA TRP A 1072 -10.42 5.05 -31.34
C TRP A 1072 -8.93 4.63 -31.36
N GLU A 1073 -8.01 5.60 -31.47
CA GLU A 1073 -6.56 5.38 -31.31
C GLU A 1073 -6.12 5.46 -29.82
N PRO A 1074 -6.19 4.35 -29.07
CA PRO A 1074 -5.10 4.06 -28.12
C PRO A 1074 -4.35 2.75 -28.46
N TYR A 1075 -4.99 1.82 -29.17
CA TYR A 1075 -4.52 0.42 -29.25
C TYR A 1075 -3.45 0.10 -30.29
N GLN A 1076 -3.17 0.97 -31.26
CA GLN A 1076 -2.27 0.64 -32.38
C GLN A 1076 -0.82 1.12 -32.22
N ARG A 1077 -0.47 1.92 -31.20
CA ARG A 1077 0.89 2.48 -31.08
C ARG A 1077 1.94 1.53 -30.53
N PHE A 1078 1.55 0.53 -29.72
CA PHE A 1078 2.52 -0.29 -28.97
C PHE A 1078 3.07 -1.54 -29.69
N TYR A 1079 2.54 -1.91 -30.87
CA TYR A 1079 3.02 -3.05 -31.65
C TYR A 1079 3.76 -2.67 -32.94
N ALA A 1080 4.07 -1.38 -33.15
CA ALA A 1080 4.78 -0.89 -34.34
C ALA A 1080 6.31 -0.74 -34.13
N GLU A 1081 6.79 -0.60 -32.89
CA GLU A 1081 8.18 -0.20 -32.59
C GLU A 1081 9.17 -1.37 -32.39
N GLN A 1082 8.93 -2.53 -33.03
CA GLN A 1082 9.95 -3.56 -33.24
C GLN A 1082 10.21 -3.89 -34.73
N SER A 1083 9.99 -2.92 -35.62
CA SER A 1083 10.65 -2.88 -36.93
C SER A 1083 10.97 -1.44 -37.32
N GLY A 1084 12.21 -1.17 -37.72
CA GLY A 1084 12.71 0.20 -37.83
C GLY A 1084 12.09 1.04 -38.94
N SER A 1085 11.91 2.34 -38.64
CA SER A 1085 11.72 3.45 -39.59
C SER A 1085 10.60 3.30 -40.63
N THR A 1086 9.37 3.65 -40.25
CA THR A 1086 8.37 4.19 -41.21
C THR A 1086 8.46 5.72 -41.26
N PRO A 1087 8.76 6.33 -42.42
CA PRO A 1087 8.58 7.77 -42.59
C PRO A 1087 7.12 8.19 -42.39
N GLY A 1088 6.87 9.46 -42.09
CA GLY A 1088 5.53 10.05 -42.25
C GLY A 1088 4.99 9.83 -43.68
N PRO A 1089 3.66 9.80 -43.87
CA PRO A 1089 3.03 9.25 -45.07
C PRO A 1089 3.64 9.83 -46.35
N VAL A 1090 4.38 8.98 -47.06
CA VAL A 1090 5.06 9.35 -48.30
C VAL A 1090 3.99 9.72 -49.32
N LEU A 1091 3.89 11.02 -49.64
CA LEU A 1091 3.07 11.52 -50.74
C LEU A 1091 3.68 11.06 -52.07
N THR A 1092 3.44 9.79 -52.39
CA THR A 1092 3.71 9.19 -53.69
C THR A 1092 2.89 9.93 -54.75
N CYS A 1093 3.49 10.17 -55.91
CA CYS A 1093 2.84 10.96 -56.95
C CYS A 1093 1.62 10.23 -57.54
N PRO A 1094 0.53 10.96 -57.88
CA PRO A 1094 -0.60 10.40 -58.61
C PRO A 1094 -0.18 9.96 -60.00
N VAL A 1095 -0.88 8.96 -60.55
CA VAL A 1095 -0.62 8.44 -61.88
C VAL A 1095 -1.32 9.32 -62.92
N CYS A 1096 -0.53 10.09 -63.69
CA CYS A 1096 -1.05 11.07 -64.64
C CYS A 1096 -0.81 10.63 -66.09
N ASN A 1097 -1.87 10.25 -66.80
CA ASN A 1097 -1.80 9.75 -68.17
C ASN A 1097 -2.45 10.75 -69.16
N GLU A 1098 -1.65 11.29 -70.08
CA GLU A 1098 -2.16 12.16 -71.16
C GLU A 1098 -2.91 11.40 -72.26
N VAL A 1099 -2.50 10.16 -72.52
CA VAL A 1099 -3.09 9.26 -73.52
C VAL A 1099 -3.33 7.92 -72.83
N VAL A 1100 -4.54 7.37 -72.97
CA VAL A 1100 -4.94 6.07 -72.41
C VAL A 1100 -5.75 5.33 -73.45
N ASP A 1101 -5.45 4.05 -73.65
CA ASP A 1101 -6.30 3.16 -74.43
C ASP A 1101 -7.59 2.85 -73.63
N ALA A 1102 -8.65 3.59 -73.96
CA ALA A 1102 -9.97 3.45 -73.35
C ALA A 1102 -10.71 2.14 -73.73
N SER A 1103 -10.07 1.24 -74.48
CA SER A 1103 -10.53 -0.12 -74.79
C SER A 1103 -9.73 -1.22 -74.07
N SER A 1104 -8.64 -0.86 -73.38
CA SER A 1104 -7.82 -1.82 -72.61
C SER A 1104 -8.53 -2.33 -71.34
N GLU A 1105 -8.29 -3.60 -71.00
CA GLU A 1105 -8.85 -4.21 -69.79
C GLU A 1105 -8.23 -3.60 -68.51
N ASP A 1106 -6.99 -3.11 -68.58
CA ASP A 1106 -6.34 -2.38 -67.48
C ASP A 1106 -7.04 -1.05 -67.18
N PHE A 1107 -7.43 -0.29 -68.21
CA PHE A 1107 -8.25 0.92 -68.04
C PHE A 1107 -9.62 0.58 -67.42
N LYS A 1108 -10.24 -0.52 -67.85
CA LYS A 1108 -11.50 -0.99 -67.25
C LYS A 1108 -11.31 -1.35 -65.77
N MET A 1109 -10.30 -2.13 -65.41
CA MET A 1109 -9.98 -2.44 -64.01
C MET A 1109 -9.69 -1.19 -63.18
N MET A 1110 -9.00 -0.19 -63.75
CA MET A 1110 -8.72 1.09 -63.09
C MET A 1110 -10.01 1.85 -62.77
N VAL A 1111 -10.97 1.88 -63.70
CA VAL A 1111 -12.30 2.46 -63.49
C VAL A 1111 -13.10 1.66 -62.45
N CYS A 1112 -13.07 0.32 -62.49
CA CYS A 1112 -13.79 -0.53 -61.53
C CYS A 1112 -13.29 -0.37 -60.08
N LYS A 1113 -12.00 -0.07 -59.88
CA LYS A 1113 -11.37 0.05 -58.55
C LYS A 1113 -11.47 1.44 -57.92
N ALA A 1114 -12.04 2.41 -58.63
CA ALA A 1114 -12.17 3.78 -58.14
C ALA A 1114 -13.50 3.99 -57.40
N GLU A 1115 -13.45 4.32 -56.11
CA GLU A 1115 -14.66 4.61 -55.30
C GLU A 1115 -15.43 5.83 -55.83
N ALA A 1116 -14.73 6.79 -56.42
CA ALA A 1116 -15.32 7.94 -57.09
C ALA A 1116 -14.59 8.28 -58.40
N VAL A 1117 -15.36 8.71 -59.41
CA VAL A 1117 -14.86 9.06 -60.75
C VAL A 1117 -15.39 10.43 -61.14
N TYR A 1118 -14.56 11.45 -60.89
CA TYR A 1118 -14.91 12.85 -61.11
C TYR A 1118 -14.46 13.35 -62.48
N LYS A 1119 -15.35 13.99 -63.24
CA LYS A 1119 -14.98 14.86 -64.36
C LYS A 1119 -14.75 16.27 -63.84
N ALA A 1120 -13.55 16.78 -64.04
CA ALA A 1120 -13.11 18.07 -63.53
C ALA A 1120 -12.44 18.94 -64.61
N THR A 1121 -12.27 20.22 -64.30
CA THR A 1121 -11.53 21.20 -65.12
C THR A 1121 -10.44 21.84 -64.27
N VAL A 1122 -9.24 21.97 -64.84
CA VAL A 1122 -8.07 22.59 -64.18
C VAL A 1122 -8.18 24.12 -64.28
N GLY A 1123 -8.09 24.81 -63.15
CA GLY A 1123 -8.33 26.25 -63.05
C GLY A 1123 -7.08 27.12 -63.25
N ARG A 1124 -7.28 28.35 -63.72
CA ARG A 1124 -6.25 29.41 -63.62
C ARG A 1124 -6.08 29.86 -62.16
N SER A 1125 -4.85 30.20 -61.78
CA SER A 1125 -4.48 30.57 -60.41
C SER A 1125 -5.33 31.73 -59.87
N GLY A 1126 -5.91 31.57 -58.68
CA GLY A 1126 -6.63 32.66 -58.02
C GLY A 1126 -7.34 32.29 -56.71
N LYS A 1127 -7.90 31.08 -56.56
CA LYS A 1127 -8.48 30.63 -55.27
C LYS A 1127 -8.63 29.11 -55.09
N TYR A 1128 -8.88 28.39 -56.18
CA TYR A 1128 -9.01 26.92 -56.23
C TYR A 1128 -8.35 26.41 -57.51
N SER A 1129 -7.62 25.29 -57.46
CA SER A 1129 -6.91 24.75 -58.63
C SER A 1129 -7.74 23.80 -59.49
N ILE A 1130 -8.80 23.19 -58.95
CA ILE A 1130 -9.66 22.23 -59.68
C ILE A 1130 -11.14 22.55 -59.43
N LYS A 1131 -11.95 22.54 -60.50
CA LYS A 1131 -13.42 22.50 -60.43
C LYS A 1131 -13.93 21.11 -60.80
N ILE A 1132 -14.51 20.39 -59.85
CA ILE A 1132 -15.24 19.14 -60.07
C ILE A 1132 -16.62 19.48 -60.64
N MET A 1133 -16.90 19.06 -61.87
CA MET A 1133 -18.17 19.35 -62.55
C MET A 1133 -19.21 18.25 -62.34
N THR A 1134 -18.79 16.98 -62.36
CA THR A 1134 -19.68 15.81 -62.40
C THR A 1134 -19.01 14.62 -61.72
N ASN A 1135 -19.74 13.88 -60.89
CA ASN A 1135 -19.37 12.54 -60.44
C ASN A 1135 -20.09 11.48 -61.31
N PHE A 1136 -19.39 10.42 -61.67
CA PHE A 1136 -19.91 9.30 -62.44
C PHE A 1136 -20.13 8.13 -61.49
N THR A 1137 -21.36 7.64 -61.42
CA THR A 1137 -21.76 6.56 -60.51
C THR A 1137 -22.57 5.51 -61.27
N ASN A 1138 -22.79 4.35 -60.65
CA ASN A 1138 -23.50 3.23 -61.26
C ASN A 1138 -24.99 3.54 -61.54
N GLU A 1139 -25.51 4.62 -60.95
CA GLU A 1139 -26.86 5.15 -61.16
C GLU A 1139 -26.92 6.25 -62.24
N GLY A 1140 -25.78 6.84 -62.63
CA GLY A 1140 -25.70 7.85 -63.68
C GLY A 1140 -24.65 8.93 -63.45
N LYS A 1141 -24.85 10.10 -64.09
CA LYS A 1141 -23.97 11.27 -63.97
C LYS A 1141 -24.61 12.30 -63.04
N ARG A 1142 -23.99 12.59 -61.89
CA ARG A 1142 -24.45 13.61 -60.94
C ARG A 1142 -23.60 14.86 -61.07
N HIS A 1143 -24.20 16.00 -61.45
CA HIS A 1143 -23.51 17.29 -61.42
C HIS A 1143 -23.27 17.77 -59.99
N LEU A 1144 -22.10 18.38 -59.73
CA LEU A 1144 -21.65 18.76 -58.38
C LEU A 1144 -21.07 20.18 -58.26
N GLU A 1145 -20.44 20.73 -59.31
CA GLU A 1145 -19.93 22.12 -59.36
C GLU A 1145 -18.99 22.55 -58.18
N ILE A 1146 -18.25 21.63 -57.58
CA ILE A 1146 -17.40 21.89 -56.38
C ILE A 1146 -16.04 22.47 -56.81
N TYR A 1147 -15.57 23.51 -56.13
CA TYR A 1147 -14.25 24.10 -56.31
C TYR A 1147 -13.32 23.69 -55.14
N VAL A 1148 -12.15 23.12 -55.45
CA VAL A 1148 -11.21 22.59 -54.46
C VAL A 1148 -9.75 22.94 -54.78
N ASN A 1149 -8.91 22.97 -53.76
CA ASN A 1149 -7.47 23.03 -53.89
C ASN A 1149 -6.87 21.62 -53.89
N SER A 1150 -6.19 21.27 -54.98
CA SER A 1150 -5.42 20.04 -55.14
C SER A 1150 -4.12 20.11 -54.33
N VAL A 1151 -3.89 19.15 -53.44
CA VAL A 1151 -2.64 19.02 -52.68
C VAL A 1151 -1.94 17.72 -53.07
N MET A 1152 -0.67 17.84 -53.47
CA MET A 1152 0.17 16.76 -54.02
C MET A 1152 1.60 16.95 -53.48
N GLY A 1153 2.42 15.90 -53.44
CA GLY A 1153 3.82 15.99 -53.03
C GLY A 1153 4.63 16.98 -53.89
N SER A 1154 5.51 17.77 -53.28
CA SER A 1154 6.27 18.85 -53.94
C SER A 1154 7.21 18.39 -55.07
N GLN A 1155 7.67 17.14 -55.00
CA GLN A 1155 8.49 16.47 -56.02
C GLN A 1155 7.70 15.96 -57.24
N CYS A 1156 6.36 16.03 -57.22
CA CYS A 1156 5.51 15.42 -58.23
C CYS A 1156 5.17 16.38 -59.37
N GLN A 1157 5.28 15.89 -60.61
CA GLN A 1157 4.85 16.60 -61.81
C GLN A 1157 3.76 15.81 -62.52
N CYS A 1158 2.68 16.51 -62.90
CA CYS A 1158 1.50 15.93 -63.56
C CYS A 1158 1.08 16.86 -64.70
N SER A 1159 1.45 16.54 -65.93
CA SER A 1159 1.21 17.39 -67.11
C SER A 1159 -0.28 17.63 -67.39
N VAL A 1160 -1.14 16.67 -67.03
CA VAL A 1160 -2.61 16.79 -67.06
C VAL A 1160 -3.12 17.98 -66.21
N LEU A 1161 -2.36 18.43 -65.21
CA LEU A 1161 -2.63 19.62 -64.38
C LEU A 1161 -1.83 20.88 -64.79
N GLY A 1162 -0.93 20.81 -65.77
CA GLY A 1162 -0.10 21.95 -66.20
C GLY A 1162 -0.81 22.93 -67.13
N ASP A 1163 -1.65 22.39 -68.03
CA ASP A 1163 -2.47 23.16 -68.97
C ASP A 1163 -3.72 23.73 -68.27
N THR A 1164 -3.82 25.05 -68.12
CA THR A 1164 -5.03 25.67 -67.56
C THR A 1164 -6.24 25.55 -68.49
N GLU A 1165 -7.42 25.32 -67.94
CA GLU A 1165 -8.71 25.11 -68.64
C GLU A 1165 -8.87 23.75 -69.35
N ASN A 1166 -7.87 22.86 -69.30
CA ASN A 1166 -8.05 21.45 -69.69
C ASN A 1166 -9.07 20.74 -68.79
N LYS A 1167 -9.79 19.77 -69.38
CA LYS A 1167 -10.66 18.83 -68.67
C LYS A 1167 -9.90 17.53 -68.39
N ALA A 1168 -10.17 16.93 -67.23
CA ALA A 1168 -9.59 15.66 -66.81
C ALA A 1168 -10.65 14.79 -66.11
N PHE A 1169 -10.40 13.49 -66.09
CA PHE A 1169 -11.01 12.58 -65.13
C PHE A 1169 -10.06 12.37 -63.96
N VAL A 1170 -10.60 12.42 -62.74
CA VAL A 1170 -9.90 12.09 -61.48
C VAL A 1170 -10.60 10.88 -60.88
N LEU A 1171 -9.90 9.75 -60.88
CA LEU A 1171 -10.34 8.49 -60.26
C LEU A 1171 -9.64 8.42 -58.90
N THR A 1172 -10.39 8.28 -57.82
CA THR A 1172 -9.85 8.42 -56.46
C THR A 1172 -10.72 7.72 -55.40
N PRO A 1173 -10.16 7.29 -54.25
CA PRO A 1173 -10.95 7.04 -53.05
C PRO A 1173 -11.75 8.27 -52.62
N LEU A 1174 -12.94 8.05 -52.04
CA LEU A 1174 -13.84 9.09 -51.53
C LEU A 1174 -13.19 9.91 -50.40
N SER A 1175 -12.39 9.24 -49.56
CA SER A 1175 -11.70 9.82 -48.40
C SER A 1175 -10.63 10.88 -48.74
N LEU A 1176 -10.26 11.04 -50.02
CA LEU A 1176 -9.30 12.05 -50.45
C LEU A 1176 -9.93 13.40 -50.85
N LEU A 1177 -11.27 13.46 -50.96
CA LEU A 1177 -12.02 14.70 -51.22
C LEU A 1177 -12.67 15.22 -49.94
N ASP A 1178 -12.02 16.18 -49.29
CA ASP A 1178 -12.58 16.94 -48.18
C ASP A 1178 -13.41 18.12 -48.73
N THR A 1179 -14.73 18.00 -48.62
CA THR A 1179 -15.67 19.02 -49.08
C THR A 1179 -15.81 20.22 -48.14
N GLU A 1180 -15.44 20.07 -46.86
CA GLU A 1180 -15.55 21.15 -45.86
C GLU A 1180 -14.31 22.05 -45.90
N ALA A 1181 -13.11 21.47 -45.87
CA ALA A 1181 -11.85 22.18 -46.10
C ALA A 1181 -11.61 22.54 -47.58
N LYS A 1182 -12.47 22.06 -48.50
CA LYS A 1182 -12.39 22.27 -49.96
C LYS A 1182 -11.03 21.86 -50.52
N LYS A 1183 -10.57 20.67 -50.11
CA LYS A 1183 -9.26 20.11 -50.40
C LYS A 1183 -9.41 18.76 -51.08
N LEU A 1184 -8.68 18.56 -52.17
CA LEU A 1184 -8.56 17.28 -52.84
C LEU A 1184 -7.11 16.83 -52.73
N THR A 1185 -6.84 15.76 -51.99
CA THR A 1185 -5.47 15.22 -51.88
C THR A 1185 -5.23 14.26 -53.04
N LEU A 1186 -4.13 14.43 -53.76
CA LEU A 1186 -3.73 13.59 -54.89
C LEU A 1186 -2.47 12.82 -54.52
N ASP A 1187 -2.64 11.52 -54.25
CA ASP A 1187 -1.55 10.58 -53.92
C ASP A 1187 -1.52 9.41 -54.93
N GLY A 1188 -0.71 8.38 -54.66
CA GLY A 1188 -0.51 7.25 -55.59
C GLY A 1188 -1.76 6.39 -55.84
N ARG A 1189 -2.85 6.62 -55.10
CA ARG A 1189 -4.18 6.01 -55.30
C ARG A 1189 -5.09 6.85 -56.21
N SER A 1190 -4.67 8.08 -56.56
CA SER A 1190 -5.38 8.96 -57.47
C SER A 1190 -4.82 8.81 -58.89
N TYR A 1191 -5.70 8.54 -59.86
CA TYR A 1191 -5.36 8.50 -61.29
C TYR A 1191 -5.97 9.72 -61.99
N LEU A 1192 -5.16 10.45 -62.76
CA LEU A 1192 -5.58 11.61 -63.55
C LEU A 1192 -5.42 11.30 -65.04
N ILE A 1193 -6.52 11.40 -65.77
CA ILE A 1193 -6.60 11.02 -67.19
C ILE A 1193 -7.10 12.21 -68.00
N ARG A 1194 -6.41 12.59 -69.07
CA ARG A 1194 -6.85 13.70 -69.95
C ARG A 1194 -8.21 13.38 -70.55
N TRP A 1195 -9.14 14.35 -70.51
CA TRP A 1195 -10.50 14.14 -70.99
C TRP A 1195 -10.56 14.00 -72.53
N SER A 1196 -11.34 13.03 -73.00
CA SER A 1196 -11.80 12.94 -74.39
C SER A 1196 -13.19 12.29 -74.46
N ASP A 1197 -13.92 12.49 -75.57
CA ASP A 1197 -15.24 11.89 -75.78
C ASP A 1197 -15.21 10.35 -75.83
N LEU A 1198 -14.08 9.75 -76.23
CA LEU A 1198 -13.88 8.30 -76.20
C LEU A 1198 -13.73 7.80 -74.77
N VAL A 1199 -12.87 8.42 -73.98
CA VAL A 1199 -12.65 8.10 -72.56
C VAL A 1199 -13.96 8.27 -71.76
N GLU A 1200 -14.71 9.36 -71.98
CA GLU A 1200 -15.98 9.58 -71.27
C GLU A 1200 -17.05 8.53 -71.64
N LYS A 1201 -17.17 8.15 -72.91
CA LYS A 1201 -18.10 7.11 -73.35
C LYS A 1201 -17.71 5.75 -72.76
N SER A 1202 -16.42 5.42 -72.71
CA SER A 1202 -15.94 4.18 -72.07
C SER A 1202 -16.24 4.16 -70.58
N ILE A 1203 -15.85 5.19 -69.80
CA ILE A 1203 -16.14 5.28 -68.35
C ILE A 1203 -17.64 5.13 -68.08
N HIS A 1204 -18.48 5.83 -68.84
CA HIS A 1204 -19.92 5.77 -68.64
C HIS A 1204 -20.51 4.40 -69.00
N LYS A 1205 -19.99 3.72 -70.04
CA LYS A 1205 -20.38 2.35 -70.39
C LYS A 1205 -19.93 1.33 -69.34
N ILE A 1206 -18.75 1.52 -68.75
CA ILE A 1206 -18.16 0.63 -67.74
C ILE A 1206 -18.95 0.70 -66.42
N LEU A 1207 -19.32 1.90 -65.96
CA LEU A 1207 -20.02 2.08 -64.69
C LEU A 1207 -21.53 1.80 -64.75
N THR A 1208 -22.18 1.90 -65.91
CA THR A 1208 -23.64 1.71 -66.02
C THR A 1208 -24.03 0.25 -66.30
N LYS A 1209 -25.16 -0.20 -65.74
CA LYS A 1209 -25.60 -1.61 -65.67
C LYS A 1209 -25.78 -2.38 -67.01
N GLN A 1210 -25.57 -1.76 -68.17
CA GLN A 1210 -25.51 -2.46 -69.47
C GLN A 1210 -24.07 -2.83 -69.91
N GLY A 1211 -23.05 -2.48 -69.11
CA GLY A 1211 -21.65 -2.87 -69.32
C GLY A 1211 -21.00 -3.52 -68.10
N SER A 1212 -21.78 -4.26 -67.30
CA SER A 1212 -21.36 -4.86 -66.02
C SER A 1212 -20.22 -5.86 -66.15
N GLY A 1213 -19.00 -5.33 -66.18
CA GLY A 1213 -17.73 -6.00 -65.94
C GLY A 1213 -16.91 -5.32 -64.83
N CYS A 1214 -17.61 -4.51 -64.02
CA CYS A 1214 -17.30 -4.09 -62.66
C CYS A 1214 -18.50 -4.54 -61.79
#